data_AF-A0A960WVQ7-F1
#
_entry.id   AF-A0A960WVQ7-F1
#
_cell.length_a   1.000
_cell.length_b   1.000
_cell.length_c   1.000
_cell.angle_alpha   90.00
_cell.angle_beta   90.00
_cell.angle_gamma   90.00
#
_symmetry.space_group_name_H-M   'P 1'
#
loop_
_entity.id
_entity.type
_entity.pdbx_description
1 polymer ?
#
loop_
_entity_poly.entity_id
_entity_poly.type
_entity_poly.pdbx_seq_one_letter_code
_entity_poly.pdbx_strand_id
1 'polypeptide(L)'
;MIRLLLLLSLAALSLLPIKGAPRDTLPFDAPEWPTNYRLHLNGPAKVTLSPELSMNFEGEGPHDLAIEHPSEGPPLLRVWSNGELVRGPEEAPSLAASASAEFPEAALDLGADFTLMAAFETKGNGTLASKCAPSGKWSPNAKALFLRGGRLVYDIGWLGAMSGGPKVNDGKPHTVVLSVKQAMARLWLDGKVIAEKSGFTRPDQPGHVFKIGKAAPDFAGDLTNGAIGAVRMWKRALPEAEIALLFENGGAGANTPDFTHIPRVSGRPVIEGGSGWVQALVRSDHAAIVSEWNEETLKEGAAIYQALCVVCHGTREQPGSLPTALRFAEGQFKNGSDPYSMYLTLTKGFGQMVPQPQYTTHQKYAVIQYIRETFLRPHNPSQLKELALSSFPLGLAHAEAEKEDTSLPPYQRMELGNALFWTLEVAPENIAQKGIAIRLDSGPGGVTKGRAWMIYDHDTMRMAAASTGSFIDWKGIAFDGSHGTHTSLSGERHFTLPPEPGWSLGDFADPRAPGKDGKRYGPVSDLRFLGLYRHGERCVLATSIHGTTVLESPGWIDYGSTPIFIRTVNLGTSSAPLILRLAPEEENVVSQGEAALKREGGYWIAELSSNAKARFFISRVDAASLESLSRTTETSLDLSPLTHGGPTQWPQTVTTTSTAHESDGPFPADDFPLPVENPFHSWMRPGGFDFTPDGKGAIVAMWNGDVWQVDGILEPAPATLTWRRIASGLFQPLGVKYRNRELFVLCRDQLTKLVDLNADGETDFVECFNDDHQVTEHFHEFAMGLQTDEEGNFYYAKSGRHALDSVVPQHGTLLKVSADGSKTEILATGFRAANGVCYDGNDTFFVTDQEGFWTPKNRINRVKPGGFYGNLFGYTDVTDPSDSAMEPPVVWITNDKDRSPAEIVRVNSPSWGNLNGSLLNLSYGTGRIFIVPHEEVNGKWQGAVCELPMPAFSTGIMRGRFGPDGALYTCGMFAWAGNATSPGGFHRVYRGNAPARVPLSVRAFQGEIRVEFSDAVSPESSAIKVWSLKRSANYGSKHYDEHNLPITSMTLSDDRKTVTLTVPDLAPVHGYELRIGDRVLHGTIHELGTR
;
A
#
# COMPACT_ATOMS: atom_id res chain seq x y z
N MET A 1 -16.62 14.42 67.09
CA MET A 1 -17.88 14.53 66.31
C MET A 1 -17.48 15.11 64.95
N ILE A 2 -16.99 14.34 63.99
CA ILE A 2 -17.64 13.32 63.15
C ILE A 2 -18.84 13.89 62.36
N ARG A 3 -18.67 13.83 61.01
CA ARG A 3 -19.63 13.85 59.88
C ARG A 3 -19.90 15.17 59.12
N LEU A 4 -19.43 15.14 57.87
CA LEU A 4 -20.17 15.40 56.61
C LEU A 4 -20.33 16.86 56.14
N LEU A 5 -19.60 17.28 55.08
CA LEU A 5 -20.08 17.38 53.69
C LEU A 5 -19.08 18.11 52.77
N LEU A 6 -18.98 17.59 51.54
CA LEU A 6 -18.34 18.19 50.36
C LEU A 6 -18.86 19.59 50.05
N LEU A 7 -17.97 20.48 49.55
CA LEU A 7 -18.13 21.29 48.32
C LEU A 7 -17.04 22.39 48.23
N LEU A 8 -16.53 22.58 47.00
CA LEU A 8 -15.85 23.78 46.46
C LEU A 8 -14.39 24.05 46.86
N SER A 9 -13.45 23.59 46.02
CA SER A 9 -12.27 24.39 45.64
C SER A 9 -11.71 23.93 44.29
N LEU A 10 -12.36 24.37 43.22
CA LEU A 10 -11.78 24.45 41.87
C LEU A 10 -12.11 25.84 41.35
N ALA A 11 -11.28 26.80 41.73
CA ALA A 11 -11.31 28.16 41.21
C ALA A 11 -9.93 28.78 41.42
N ALA A 12 -9.04 28.61 40.42
CA ALA A 12 -8.00 29.57 40.01
C ALA A 12 -7.06 28.93 38.98
N LEU A 13 -7.53 28.72 37.75
CA LEU A 13 -6.64 28.89 36.60
C LEU A 13 -6.95 30.27 36.03
N SER A 14 -6.09 31.24 36.33
CA SER A 14 -6.12 32.56 35.71
C SER A 14 -5.74 32.43 34.23
N LEU A 15 -6.73 32.55 33.34
CA LEU A 15 -6.57 32.59 31.89
C LEU A 15 -5.95 33.93 31.47
N LEU A 16 -4.77 33.86 30.84
CA LEU A 16 -4.17 34.97 30.10
C LEU A 16 -4.95 35.21 28.80
N PRO A 17 -5.06 36.45 28.31
CA PRO A 17 -5.73 36.76 27.05
C PRO A 17 -5.02 36.11 25.86
N ILE A 18 -5.79 35.45 24.99
CA ILE A 18 -5.33 34.78 23.76
C ILE A 18 -4.70 35.82 22.83
N LYS A 19 -3.36 35.84 22.71
CA LYS A 19 -2.66 36.61 21.67
C LYS A 19 -2.16 35.66 20.59
N GLY A 20 -2.97 35.45 19.56
CA GLY A 20 -2.60 34.79 18.31
C GLY A 20 -3.65 33.78 17.82
N ALA A 21 -3.93 33.78 16.51
CA ALA A 21 -4.70 32.72 15.87
C ALA A 21 -3.93 31.38 15.97
N PRO A 22 -4.60 30.25 16.23
CA PRO A 22 -4.02 28.92 16.08
C PRO A 22 -3.48 28.69 14.66
N ARG A 23 -2.72 27.62 14.48
CA ARG A 23 -2.28 27.21 13.13
C ARG A 23 -3.46 26.70 12.29
N ASP A 24 -3.37 26.85 10.96
CA ASP A 24 -4.33 26.35 9.97
C ASP A 24 -5.75 26.94 10.07
N THR A 25 -5.82 28.23 10.41
CA THR A 25 -7.09 28.97 10.42
C THR A 25 -7.45 29.54 9.06
N LEU A 26 -8.72 29.47 8.70
CA LEU A 26 -9.32 30.11 7.54
C LEU A 26 -9.92 31.47 7.92
N PRO A 27 -9.83 32.48 7.05
CA PRO A 27 -10.61 33.71 7.23
C PRO A 27 -12.10 33.41 7.03
N PHE A 28 -12.98 34.26 7.56
CA PHE A 28 -14.42 34.06 7.45
C PHE A 28 -14.89 33.92 6.01
N ASP A 29 -14.26 34.61 5.07
CA ASP A 29 -14.59 34.65 3.64
C ASP A 29 -14.10 33.46 2.82
N ALA A 30 -13.38 32.51 3.42
CA ALA A 30 -12.88 31.32 2.74
C ALA A 30 -14.00 30.61 1.93
N PRO A 31 -13.70 30.17 0.69
CA PRO A 31 -14.71 29.65 -0.23
C PRO A 31 -15.43 28.41 0.32
N GLU A 32 -14.75 27.62 1.15
CA GLU A 32 -15.30 26.43 1.81
C GLU A 32 -14.90 26.41 3.30
N TRP A 33 -15.81 25.92 4.14
CA TRP A 33 -15.56 25.70 5.57
C TRP A 33 -15.56 24.19 5.88
N PRO A 34 -14.74 23.74 6.85
CA PRO A 34 -14.76 22.35 7.28
C PRO A 34 -16.10 22.00 7.94
N THR A 35 -16.57 20.75 7.79
CA THR A 35 -17.84 20.28 8.37
C THR A 35 -17.86 20.38 9.90
N ASN A 36 -16.76 19.99 10.55
CA ASN A 36 -16.56 20.19 11.99
C ASN A 36 -15.61 21.37 12.17
N TYR A 37 -16.05 22.41 12.84
CA TYR A 37 -15.30 23.65 12.90
C TYR A 37 -15.44 24.38 14.23
N ARG A 38 -14.36 25.09 14.57
CA ARG A 38 -14.35 26.16 15.57
C ARG A 38 -14.42 27.49 14.83
N LEU A 39 -15.39 28.32 15.17
CA LEU A 39 -15.47 29.71 14.78
C LEU A 39 -15.05 30.57 15.97
N HIS A 40 -14.04 31.41 15.77
CA HIS A 40 -13.56 32.38 16.75
C HIS A 40 -13.97 33.79 16.35
N LEU A 41 -14.46 34.57 17.32
CA LEU A 41 -14.92 35.94 17.16
C LEU A 41 -14.18 36.86 18.14
N ASN A 42 -13.65 37.97 17.64
CA ASN A 42 -13.10 39.08 18.40
C ASN A 42 -14.15 40.19 18.47
N GLY A 43 -14.82 40.31 19.62
CA GLY A 43 -15.81 41.34 19.90
C GLY A 43 -17.23 41.04 19.39
N PRO A 44 -18.12 42.05 19.38
CA PRO A 44 -19.55 41.85 19.12
C PRO A 44 -19.83 41.39 17.70
N ALA A 45 -20.63 40.33 17.56
CA ALA A 45 -21.03 39.77 16.27
C ALA A 45 -22.38 39.05 16.37
N LYS A 46 -23.08 38.95 15.24
CA LYS A 46 -24.25 38.08 15.10
C LYS A 46 -23.94 36.95 14.14
N VAL A 47 -24.12 35.72 14.59
CA VAL A 47 -23.85 34.50 13.82
C VAL A 47 -25.16 33.77 13.54
N THR A 48 -25.46 33.55 12.27
CA THR A 48 -26.62 32.79 11.81
C THR A 48 -26.15 31.49 11.17
N LEU A 49 -26.40 30.36 11.84
CA LEU A 49 -25.99 29.02 11.42
C LEU A 49 -27.04 28.33 10.55
N SER A 50 -28.33 28.57 10.81
CA SER A 50 -29.47 28.19 9.97
C SER A 50 -30.58 29.24 10.10
N PRO A 51 -31.63 29.23 9.26
CA PRO A 51 -32.79 30.12 9.45
C PRO A 51 -33.44 30.03 10.84
N GLU A 52 -33.32 28.87 11.49
CA GLU A 52 -33.85 28.58 12.82
C GLU A 52 -32.83 28.78 13.95
N LEU A 53 -31.53 28.93 13.64
CA LEU A 53 -30.44 29.01 14.61
C LEU A 53 -29.55 30.24 14.36
N SER A 54 -29.79 31.30 15.13
CA SER A 54 -29.03 32.55 15.12
C SER A 54 -28.66 32.98 16.55
N MET A 55 -27.48 33.55 16.74
CA MET A 55 -26.91 33.95 18.03
C MET A 55 -26.30 35.34 17.97
N ASN A 56 -26.52 36.13 19.01
CA ASN A 56 -25.87 37.43 19.20
C ASN A 56 -24.79 37.31 20.29
N PHE A 57 -23.61 37.80 19.98
CA PHE A 57 -22.48 37.88 20.90
C PHE A 57 -22.30 39.34 21.33
N GLU A 58 -22.48 39.60 22.63
CA GLU A 58 -22.36 40.93 23.23
C GLU A 58 -21.09 41.00 24.11
N GLY A 59 -20.32 42.09 23.98
CA GLY A 59 -19.09 42.34 24.75
C GLY A 59 -17.82 42.44 23.90
N GLU A 60 -16.76 43.05 24.45
CA GLU A 60 -15.46 43.23 23.75
C GLU A 60 -14.51 42.02 23.85
N GLY A 61 -14.95 40.93 24.50
CA GLY A 61 -14.15 39.72 24.73
C GLY A 61 -14.13 38.73 23.56
N PRO A 62 -13.21 37.75 23.56
CA PRO A 62 -13.22 36.66 22.57
C PRO A 62 -14.38 35.69 22.81
N HIS A 63 -15.02 35.25 21.74
CA HIS A 63 -16.04 34.22 21.75
C HIS A 63 -15.66 33.06 20.82
N ASP A 64 -15.95 31.84 21.24
CA ASP A 64 -15.69 30.64 20.44
C ASP A 64 -16.97 29.83 20.28
N LEU A 65 -17.16 29.29 19.08
CA LEU A 65 -18.28 28.45 18.70
C LEU A 65 -17.71 27.15 18.13
N ALA A 66 -18.12 25.99 18.63
CA ALA A 66 -17.77 24.71 18.03
C ALA A 66 -19.02 24.00 17.51
N ILE A 67 -18.97 23.56 16.25
CA ILE A 67 -19.97 22.70 15.63
C ILE A 67 -19.35 21.34 15.34
N GLU A 68 -19.97 20.30 15.89
CA GLU A 68 -19.56 18.92 15.76
C GLU A 68 -20.68 18.08 15.14
N HIS A 69 -20.36 17.27 14.15
CA HIS A 69 -21.27 16.32 13.51
C HIS A 69 -20.81 14.92 13.92
N PRO A 70 -21.41 14.33 14.98
CA PRO A 70 -21.06 12.98 15.40
C PRO A 70 -21.45 11.95 14.33
N SER A 71 -20.82 10.77 14.37
CA SER A 71 -21.15 9.65 13.47
C SER A 71 -22.58 9.14 13.68
N GLU A 72 -23.11 9.27 14.89
CA GLU A 72 -24.50 9.00 15.25
C GLU A 72 -25.10 10.18 16.03
N GLY A 73 -26.37 10.51 15.75
CA GLY A 73 -27.10 11.59 16.42
C GLY A 73 -27.04 12.94 15.69
N PRO A 74 -27.76 13.96 16.21
CA PRO A 74 -27.80 15.28 15.60
C PRO A 74 -26.48 16.05 15.80
N PRO A 75 -26.20 17.06 14.96
CA PRO A 75 -25.06 17.96 15.18
C PRO A 75 -25.10 18.58 16.58
N LEU A 76 -23.94 18.81 17.18
CA LEU A 76 -23.77 19.40 18.50
C LEU A 76 -23.17 20.80 18.39
N LEU A 77 -23.70 21.71 19.20
CA LEU A 77 -23.24 23.09 19.33
C LEU A 77 -22.68 23.34 20.73
N ARG A 78 -21.53 24.01 20.81
CA ARG A 78 -20.95 24.59 22.03
C ARG A 78 -20.52 26.04 21.80
N VAL A 79 -20.66 26.87 22.81
CA VAL A 79 -20.32 28.29 22.80
C VAL A 79 -19.53 28.65 24.05
N TRP A 80 -18.38 29.29 23.86
CA TRP A 80 -17.59 29.89 24.92
C TRP A 80 -17.54 31.41 24.77
N SER A 81 -17.46 32.11 25.90
CA SER A 81 -17.26 33.55 25.99
C SER A 81 -16.19 33.82 27.02
N ASN A 82 -15.15 34.57 26.65
CA ASN A 82 -13.98 34.82 27.51
C ASN A 82 -13.34 33.53 28.07
N GLY A 83 -13.40 32.43 27.30
CA GLY A 83 -12.90 31.12 27.69
C GLY A 83 -13.83 30.31 28.61
N GLU A 84 -14.96 30.87 29.05
CA GLU A 84 -15.96 30.12 29.82
C GLU A 84 -17.04 29.53 28.91
N LEU A 85 -17.41 28.26 29.10
CA LEU A 85 -18.49 27.62 28.36
C LEU A 85 -19.82 28.25 28.77
N VAL A 86 -20.43 29.02 27.88
CA VAL A 86 -21.69 29.74 28.13
C VAL A 86 -22.90 29.05 27.51
N ARG A 87 -22.70 28.12 26.57
CA ARG A 87 -23.77 27.32 25.96
C ARG A 87 -23.26 25.96 25.48
N GLY A 88 -24.10 24.93 25.57
CA GLY A 88 -23.83 23.58 25.08
C GLY A 88 -23.08 22.68 26.07
N PRO A 89 -22.84 21.39 25.73
CA PRO A 89 -23.28 20.75 24.48
C PRO A 89 -24.79 20.67 24.37
N GLU A 90 -25.32 21.06 23.22
CA GLU A 90 -26.74 20.93 22.89
C GLU A 90 -26.89 20.42 21.46
N GLU A 91 -27.95 19.66 21.22
CA GLU A 91 -28.30 19.18 19.89
C GLU A 91 -28.80 20.35 19.03
N ALA A 92 -28.31 20.45 17.80
CA ALA A 92 -28.69 21.42 16.80
C ALA A 92 -29.22 20.71 15.52
N PRO A 93 -30.40 20.06 15.57
CA PRO A 93 -30.93 19.28 14.44
C PRO A 93 -31.18 20.11 13.18
N SER A 94 -31.37 21.43 13.30
CA SER A 94 -31.52 22.33 12.14
C SER A 94 -30.26 22.43 11.28
N LEU A 95 -29.12 21.94 11.79
CA LEU A 95 -27.86 21.82 11.04
C LEU A 95 -27.71 20.45 10.35
N ALA A 96 -28.69 19.55 10.46
CA ALA A 96 -28.68 18.27 9.76
C ALA A 96 -29.01 18.42 8.26
N ALA A 97 -28.50 17.51 7.43
CA ALA A 97 -28.69 17.49 5.98
C ALA A 97 -30.16 17.52 5.52
N SER A 98 -30.48 18.34 4.51
CA SER A 98 -31.80 18.39 3.85
C SER A 98 -31.98 17.23 2.86
N ALA A 99 -33.11 16.50 2.95
CA ALA A 99 -33.34 15.20 2.30
C ALA A 99 -34.18 15.20 0.99
N SER A 100 -34.56 16.35 0.44
CA SER A 100 -35.42 16.41 -0.76
C SER A 100 -34.66 16.84 -2.02
N ALA A 101 -34.75 16.05 -3.10
CA ALA A 101 -34.06 16.31 -4.36
C ALA A 101 -34.87 15.83 -5.60
N GLU A 102 -34.64 16.46 -6.75
CA GLU A 102 -35.21 16.07 -8.05
C GLU A 102 -34.10 15.62 -9.01
N PHE A 103 -34.36 14.58 -9.79
CA PHE A 103 -33.40 13.96 -10.70
C PHE A 103 -34.00 13.85 -12.11
N PRO A 104 -34.07 14.97 -12.86
CA PRO A 104 -34.59 14.95 -14.23
C PRO A 104 -33.75 14.06 -15.17
N GLU A 105 -32.46 13.92 -14.88
CA GLU A 105 -31.50 13.17 -15.72
C GLU A 105 -31.38 11.67 -15.34
N ALA A 106 -32.05 11.18 -14.29
CA ALA A 106 -31.80 9.82 -13.77
C ALA A 106 -32.15 8.67 -14.74
N ALA A 107 -32.86 8.94 -15.84
CA ALA A 107 -33.18 7.97 -16.90
C ALA A 107 -33.66 6.58 -16.39
N LEU A 108 -34.45 6.58 -15.30
CA LEU A 108 -35.03 5.39 -14.67
C LEU A 108 -36.36 5.05 -15.36
N ASP A 109 -36.63 3.79 -15.69
CA ASP A 109 -37.91 3.33 -16.23
C ASP A 109 -38.66 2.53 -15.15
N LEU A 110 -39.73 3.11 -14.59
CA LEU A 110 -40.58 2.44 -13.61
C LEU A 110 -41.79 1.76 -14.27
N GLY A 111 -41.89 1.77 -15.61
CA GLY A 111 -42.87 1.02 -16.38
C GLY A 111 -42.46 -0.41 -16.73
N ALA A 112 -41.16 -0.70 -16.65
CA ALA A 112 -40.57 -2.02 -16.83
C ALA A 112 -40.36 -2.74 -15.47
N ASP A 113 -39.61 -3.85 -15.48
CA ASP A 113 -39.20 -4.54 -14.25
C ASP A 113 -38.17 -3.71 -13.48
N PHE A 114 -38.37 -3.51 -12.18
CA PHE A 114 -37.46 -2.71 -11.35
C PHE A 114 -37.46 -3.15 -9.88
N THR A 115 -36.46 -2.71 -9.13
CA THR A 115 -36.42 -2.80 -7.66
C THR A 115 -35.99 -1.45 -7.10
N LEU A 116 -36.68 -0.94 -6.09
CA LEU A 116 -36.40 0.33 -5.42
C LEU A 116 -36.29 0.07 -3.92
N MET A 117 -35.19 0.48 -3.31
CA MET A 117 -34.95 0.43 -1.88
C MET A 117 -34.87 1.84 -1.32
N ALA A 118 -35.49 2.07 -0.17
CA ALA A 118 -35.32 3.29 0.60
C ALA A 118 -35.08 2.95 2.08
N ALA A 119 -33.99 3.47 2.64
CA ALA A 119 -33.74 3.49 4.08
C ALA A 119 -34.17 4.85 4.64
N PHE A 120 -35.00 4.87 5.67
CA PHE A 120 -35.56 6.09 6.23
C PHE A 120 -35.85 5.95 7.73
N GLU A 121 -35.93 7.08 8.43
CA GLU A 121 -36.39 7.19 9.81
C GLU A 121 -37.33 8.38 9.91
N THR A 122 -38.54 8.22 10.44
CA THR A 122 -39.51 9.33 10.51
C THR A 122 -40.58 9.13 11.58
N LYS A 123 -41.10 10.22 12.12
CA LYS A 123 -42.35 10.29 12.92
C LYS A 123 -43.53 10.85 12.10
N GLY A 124 -43.27 11.37 10.90
CA GLY A 124 -44.23 12.04 10.04
C GLY A 124 -44.82 11.15 8.93
N ASN A 125 -45.35 11.81 7.91
CA ASN A 125 -45.80 11.18 6.66
C ASN A 125 -45.07 11.83 5.50
N GLY A 126 -45.23 11.29 4.30
CA GLY A 126 -44.70 11.91 3.09
C GLY A 126 -44.03 10.93 2.13
N THR A 127 -43.50 11.48 1.05
CA THR A 127 -42.93 10.71 -0.06
C THR A 127 -41.50 10.26 0.22
N LEU A 128 -41.21 8.98 0.00
CA LEU A 128 -39.84 8.46 0.02
C LEU A 128 -39.20 8.61 -1.36
N ALA A 129 -39.89 8.12 -2.39
CA ALA A 129 -39.50 8.29 -3.79
C ALA A 129 -40.73 8.38 -4.70
N SER A 130 -40.65 9.18 -5.77
CA SER A 130 -41.70 9.28 -6.77
C SER A 130 -41.18 9.49 -8.18
N LYS A 131 -41.99 9.16 -9.18
CA LYS A 131 -41.82 9.59 -10.57
C LYS A 131 -43.10 10.25 -11.06
N CYS A 132 -43.10 11.58 -11.06
CA CYS A 132 -44.26 12.43 -11.36
C CYS A 132 -43.86 13.71 -12.09
N ALA A 133 -44.83 14.51 -12.50
CA ALA A 133 -44.55 15.79 -13.17
C ALA A 133 -43.64 16.70 -12.31
N PRO A 134 -42.70 17.44 -12.91
CA PRO A 134 -41.84 18.41 -12.21
C PRO A 134 -42.65 19.39 -11.37
N SER A 135 -43.78 19.85 -11.92
CA SER A 135 -44.77 20.69 -11.25
C SER A 135 -46.19 20.32 -11.69
N GLY A 136 -47.20 20.76 -10.94
CA GLY A 136 -48.62 20.51 -11.25
C GLY A 136 -49.26 19.42 -10.40
N LYS A 137 -50.42 18.92 -10.85
CA LYS A 137 -51.23 17.93 -10.11
C LYS A 137 -50.78 16.49 -10.35
N TRP A 138 -51.13 15.58 -9.46
CA TRP A 138 -50.98 14.13 -9.67
C TRP A 138 -51.59 13.71 -11.01
N SER A 139 -50.79 13.04 -11.83
CA SER A 139 -51.04 12.78 -13.26
C SER A 139 -51.08 11.28 -13.59
N PRO A 140 -51.70 10.86 -14.71
CA PRO A 140 -51.95 9.44 -14.97
C PRO A 140 -50.66 8.68 -15.03
N ASN A 141 -50.60 7.45 -14.51
CA ASN A 141 -49.39 6.63 -14.46
C ASN A 141 -48.19 7.23 -13.68
N ALA A 142 -48.37 8.34 -12.93
CA ALA A 142 -47.39 8.78 -11.94
C ALA A 142 -47.22 7.71 -10.86
N LYS A 143 -46.03 7.59 -10.28
CA LYS A 143 -45.69 6.52 -9.34
C LYS A 143 -45.11 7.09 -8.08
N ALA A 144 -45.57 6.65 -6.91
CA ALA A 144 -45.02 7.13 -5.64
C ALA A 144 -44.99 6.01 -4.61
N LEU A 145 -43.85 5.86 -3.94
CA LEU A 145 -43.68 5.12 -2.70
C LEU A 145 -43.63 6.12 -1.54
N PHE A 146 -44.61 6.06 -0.65
CA PHE A 146 -44.81 7.08 0.38
C PHE A 146 -45.49 6.52 1.63
N LEU A 147 -45.54 7.34 2.68
CA LEU A 147 -46.24 7.06 3.92
C LEU A 147 -47.57 7.81 3.99
N ARG A 148 -48.66 7.09 4.28
CA ARG A 148 -49.99 7.65 4.53
C ARG A 148 -50.59 7.06 5.80
N GLY A 149 -50.88 7.92 6.78
CA GLY A 149 -51.32 7.48 8.11
C GLY A 149 -50.27 6.62 8.81
N GLY A 150 -49.00 6.83 8.50
CA GLY A 150 -47.85 6.08 9.02
C GLY A 150 -47.57 4.75 8.33
N ARG A 151 -48.33 4.36 7.29
CA ARG A 151 -48.17 3.08 6.60
C ARG A 151 -47.62 3.28 5.19
N LEU A 152 -46.83 2.32 4.72
CA LEU A 152 -46.31 2.33 3.36
C LEU A 152 -47.40 2.13 2.32
N VAL A 153 -47.37 2.97 1.30
CA VAL A 153 -48.27 2.97 0.15
C VAL A 153 -47.44 3.11 -1.12
N TYR A 154 -47.69 2.22 -2.09
CA TYR A 154 -47.25 2.40 -3.47
C TYR A 154 -48.47 2.67 -4.35
N ASP A 155 -48.52 3.86 -4.96
CA ASP A 155 -49.63 4.30 -5.82
C ASP A 155 -49.16 4.49 -7.26
N ILE A 156 -50.01 4.04 -8.20
CA ILE A 156 -49.87 4.33 -9.62
C ILE A 156 -51.11 5.13 -10.03
N GLY A 157 -50.91 6.37 -10.48
CA GLY A 157 -51.98 7.32 -10.80
C GLY A 157 -53.02 6.73 -11.77
N TRP A 158 -54.30 6.82 -11.39
CA TRP A 158 -55.47 6.23 -12.07
C TRP A 158 -55.50 4.69 -12.19
N LEU A 159 -54.50 3.97 -11.71
CA LEU A 159 -54.54 2.51 -11.52
C LEU A 159 -54.91 2.14 -10.08
N GLY A 160 -54.53 2.96 -9.10
CA GLY A 160 -54.85 2.83 -7.68
C GLY A 160 -53.60 2.60 -6.82
N ALA A 161 -53.82 2.19 -5.58
CA ALA A 161 -52.76 1.98 -4.59
C ALA A 161 -52.65 0.51 -4.14
N MET A 162 -51.47 0.15 -3.64
CA MET A 162 -51.23 -1.01 -2.78
C MET A 162 -50.62 -0.52 -1.46
N SER A 163 -51.05 -1.09 -0.34
CA SER A 163 -50.56 -0.73 0.99
C SER A 163 -50.62 -1.94 1.90
N GLY A 164 -49.71 -2.04 2.85
CA GLY A 164 -49.67 -3.13 3.82
C GLY A 164 -48.69 -2.85 4.95
N GLY A 165 -48.50 -3.83 5.85
CA GLY A 165 -47.51 -3.74 6.93
C GLY A 165 -47.91 -2.81 8.08
N PRO A 166 -47.13 -2.80 9.19
CA PRO A 166 -47.37 -1.96 10.36
C PRO A 166 -47.20 -0.46 10.06
N LYS A 167 -47.45 0.38 11.08
CA LYS A 167 -47.00 1.78 11.03
C LYS A 167 -45.48 1.81 11.20
N VAL A 168 -44.83 2.63 10.40
CA VAL A 168 -43.35 2.81 10.32
C VAL A 168 -42.94 4.26 10.56
N ASN A 169 -43.88 5.08 11.02
CA ASN A 169 -43.63 6.45 11.44
C ASN A 169 -43.40 6.53 12.96
N ASP A 170 -42.64 5.59 13.52
CA ASP A 170 -42.37 5.47 14.95
C ASP A 170 -41.05 6.14 15.37
N GLY A 171 -40.34 6.76 14.43
CA GLY A 171 -39.03 7.37 14.64
C GLY A 171 -37.90 6.36 14.76
N LYS A 172 -38.05 5.13 14.25
CA LYS A 172 -36.97 4.16 14.13
C LYS A 172 -36.49 4.03 12.68
N PRO A 173 -35.25 3.55 12.47
CA PRO A 173 -34.78 3.20 11.14
C PRO A 173 -35.59 2.05 10.53
N HIS A 174 -36.03 2.24 9.30
CA HIS A 174 -36.74 1.27 8.50
C HIS A 174 -36.14 1.17 7.10
N THR A 175 -36.17 -0.04 6.53
CA THR A 175 -35.84 -0.27 5.13
C THR A 175 -37.07 -0.81 4.41
N VAL A 176 -37.43 -0.15 3.30
CA VAL A 176 -38.47 -0.61 2.38
C VAL A 176 -37.85 -1.02 1.06
N VAL A 177 -38.31 -2.14 0.51
CA VAL A 177 -38.00 -2.55 -0.87
C VAL A 177 -39.31 -2.71 -1.64
N LEU A 178 -39.40 -2.09 -2.80
CA LEU A 178 -40.48 -2.26 -3.79
C LEU A 178 -39.88 -2.93 -5.02
N SER A 179 -40.38 -4.09 -5.40
CA SER A 179 -39.96 -4.78 -6.63
C SER A 179 -41.16 -5.00 -7.54
N VAL A 180 -41.00 -4.72 -8.83
CA VAL A 180 -41.97 -5.02 -9.87
C VAL A 180 -41.33 -5.99 -10.86
N LYS A 181 -41.88 -7.20 -10.98
CA LYS A 181 -41.43 -8.26 -11.89
C LYS A 181 -42.60 -8.79 -12.69
N GLN A 182 -42.55 -8.70 -14.02
CA GLN A 182 -43.61 -9.22 -14.91
C GLN A 182 -45.02 -8.74 -14.47
N ALA A 183 -45.14 -7.44 -14.21
CA ALA A 183 -46.36 -6.78 -13.70
C ALA A 183 -46.84 -7.22 -12.30
N MET A 184 -46.07 -8.02 -11.56
CA MET A 184 -46.31 -8.30 -10.14
C MET A 184 -45.53 -7.27 -9.31
N ALA A 185 -46.22 -6.43 -8.55
CA ALA A 185 -45.61 -5.50 -7.60
C ALA A 185 -45.64 -6.09 -6.19
N ARG A 186 -44.49 -6.13 -5.52
CA ARG A 186 -44.31 -6.63 -4.16
C ARG A 186 -43.56 -5.60 -3.32
N LEU A 187 -44.02 -5.45 -2.08
CA LEU A 187 -43.47 -4.51 -1.13
C LEU A 187 -42.99 -5.27 0.11
N TRP A 188 -41.74 -5.05 0.47
CA TRP A 188 -41.11 -5.58 1.66
C TRP A 188 -40.80 -4.43 2.62
N LEU A 189 -40.96 -4.70 3.90
CA LEU A 189 -40.54 -3.82 4.98
C LEU A 189 -39.72 -4.66 5.96
N ASP A 190 -38.50 -4.23 6.22
CA ASP A 190 -37.58 -4.84 7.18
C ASP A 190 -37.49 -6.38 7.02
N GLY A 191 -37.28 -6.82 5.77
CA GLY A 191 -37.14 -8.23 5.41
C GLY A 191 -38.45 -8.98 5.19
N LYS A 192 -39.61 -8.40 5.49
CA LYS A 192 -40.91 -9.08 5.40
C LYS A 192 -41.76 -8.54 4.28
N VAL A 193 -42.34 -9.43 3.46
CA VAL A 193 -43.36 -9.03 2.48
C VAL A 193 -44.60 -8.52 3.21
N ILE A 194 -45.03 -7.31 2.86
CA ILE A 194 -46.18 -6.64 3.49
C ILE A 194 -47.35 -6.40 2.53
N ALA A 195 -47.11 -6.39 1.21
CA ALA A 195 -48.16 -6.26 0.20
C ALA A 195 -47.71 -6.81 -1.16
N GLU A 196 -48.64 -7.40 -1.91
CA GLU A 196 -48.44 -7.90 -3.27
C GLU A 196 -49.66 -7.59 -4.15
N LYS A 197 -49.43 -7.29 -5.43
CA LYS A 197 -50.52 -7.06 -6.40
C LYS A 197 -50.10 -7.42 -7.83
N SER A 198 -50.84 -8.35 -8.44
CA SER A 198 -50.65 -8.75 -9.85
C SER A 198 -51.26 -7.73 -10.82
N GLY A 199 -50.64 -7.56 -11.98
CA GLY A 199 -51.10 -6.60 -13.01
C GLY A 199 -50.89 -5.13 -12.60
N PHE A 200 -50.00 -4.87 -11.64
CA PHE A 200 -49.84 -3.57 -10.99
C PHE A 200 -48.60 -2.83 -11.49
N THR A 201 -48.60 -2.53 -12.79
CA THR A 201 -47.59 -1.69 -13.47
C THR A 201 -48.26 -0.84 -14.56
N ARG A 202 -47.61 0.27 -14.95
CA ARG A 202 -47.99 1.14 -16.08
C ARG A 202 -46.75 1.75 -16.71
N PRO A 203 -46.72 1.96 -18.04
CA PRO A 203 -45.66 2.74 -18.68
C PRO A 203 -45.47 4.09 -17.99
N ASP A 204 -44.23 4.59 -17.97
CA ASP A 204 -43.95 5.93 -17.49
C ASP A 204 -44.58 6.99 -18.39
N GLN A 205 -45.03 8.10 -17.80
CA GLN A 205 -45.48 9.23 -18.60
C GLN A 205 -44.31 10.06 -19.11
N PRO A 206 -44.38 10.53 -20.36
CA PRO A 206 -43.49 11.56 -20.86
C PRO A 206 -43.48 12.80 -19.95
N GLY A 207 -42.29 13.32 -19.68
CA GLY A 207 -42.10 14.53 -18.88
C GLY A 207 -42.17 14.35 -17.36
N HIS A 208 -42.40 13.15 -16.84
CA HIS A 208 -42.25 12.88 -15.40
C HIS A 208 -40.78 12.70 -15.02
N VAL A 209 -40.39 13.26 -13.87
CA VAL A 209 -39.03 13.19 -13.31
C VAL A 209 -39.02 12.38 -12.02
N PHE A 210 -37.89 11.73 -11.74
CA PHE A 210 -37.69 11.00 -10.50
C PHE A 210 -37.37 11.98 -9.36
N LYS A 211 -37.96 11.78 -8.18
CA LYS A 211 -37.83 12.66 -7.02
C LYS A 211 -37.66 11.84 -5.75
N ILE A 212 -36.88 12.36 -4.80
CA ILE A 212 -36.67 11.79 -3.46
C ILE A 212 -37.16 12.79 -2.43
N GLY A 213 -37.85 12.28 -1.39
CA GLY A 213 -38.37 13.12 -0.32
C GLY A 213 -39.59 13.97 -0.70
N LYS A 214 -40.04 13.94 -1.96
CA LYS A 214 -41.14 14.77 -2.49
C LYS A 214 -41.92 14.12 -3.65
N ALA A 215 -43.14 14.59 -3.88
CA ALA A 215 -44.03 14.17 -4.99
C ALA A 215 -44.67 15.38 -5.70
N ALA A 216 -45.83 15.17 -6.34
CA ALA A 216 -46.61 16.29 -6.89
C ALA A 216 -47.18 17.11 -5.72
N PRO A 217 -47.22 18.46 -5.82
CA PRO A 217 -47.70 19.33 -4.74
C PRO A 217 -49.06 18.98 -4.11
N ASP A 218 -49.96 18.30 -4.83
CA ASP A 218 -51.28 17.90 -4.35
C ASP A 218 -51.38 16.41 -3.95
N PHE A 219 -50.26 15.68 -3.90
CA PHE A 219 -50.24 14.25 -3.63
C PHE A 219 -49.08 13.81 -2.74
N ALA A 220 -49.37 12.95 -1.76
CA ALA A 220 -48.45 12.34 -0.79
C ALA A 220 -47.61 13.28 0.10
N GLY A 221 -47.39 14.54 -0.29
CA GLY A 221 -46.59 15.51 0.46
C GLY A 221 -45.10 15.15 0.52
N ASP A 222 -44.29 16.11 0.97
CA ASP A 222 -42.87 15.88 1.24
C ASP A 222 -42.70 15.07 2.54
N LEU A 223 -41.61 14.33 2.67
CA LEU A 223 -41.32 13.61 3.92
C LEU A 223 -41.13 14.62 5.06
N THR A 224 -41.92 14.44 6.12
CA THR A 224 -41.90 15.33 7.29
C THR A 224 -41.35 14.61 8.51
N ASN A 225 -40.73 15.37 9.42
CA ASN A 225 -40.33 14.89 10.75
C ASN A 225 -39.49 13.60 10.71
N GLY A 226 -38.48 13.57 9.83
CA GLY A 226 -37.63 12.42 9.58
C GLY A 226 -36.59 12.67 8.47
N ALA A 227 -35.80 11.66 8.15
CA ALA A 227 -34.77 11.69 7.13
C ALA A 227 -34.79 10.44 6.23
N ILE A 228 -34.25 10.60 5.03
CA ILE A 228 -33.97 9.49 4.10
C ILE A 228 -32.46 9.25 4.16
N GLY A 229 -32.06 8.08 4.64
CA GLY A 229 -30.65 7.70 4.74
C GLY A 229 -30.06 7.28 3.40
N ALA A 230 -30.84 6.56 2.59
CA ALA A 230 -30.45 6.19 1.23
C ALA A 230 -31.67 5.86 0.36
N VAL A 231 -31.59 6.17 -0.93
CA VAL A 231 -32.46 5.58 -1.96
C VAL A 231 -31.59 4.89 -3.00
N ARG A 232 -31.89 3.63 -3.28
CA ARG A 232 -31.21 2.82 -4.30
C ARG A 232 -32.25 2.25 -5.26
N MET A 233 -31.94 2.22 -6.55
CA MET A 233 -32.84 1.67 -7.55
C MET A 233 -32.09 0.84 -8.58
N TRP A 234 -32.73 -0.25 -8.99
CA TRP A 234 -32.30 -1.18 -10.05
C TRP A 234 -33.35 -1.18 -11.16
N LYS A 235 -32.93 -1.08 -12.42
CA LYS A 235 -33.74 -1.20 -13.64
C LYS A 235 -34.11 -2.65 -13.96
N ARG A 236 -34.15 -3.50 -12.92
CA ARG A 236 -34.48 -4.93 -12.95
C ARG A 236 -35.12 -5.36 -11.65
N ALA A 237 -35.94 -6.40 -11.69
CA ALA A 237 -36.41 -7.08 -10.49
C ALA A 237 -35.30 -8.00 -9.93
N LEU A 238 -34.83 -7.71 -8.72
CA LEU A 238 -33.83 -8.55 -8.06
C LEU A 238 -34.43 -9.91 -7.65
N PRO A 239 -33.62 -11.00 -7.64
CA PRO A 239 -34.00 -12.27 -7.02
C PRO A 239 -34.30 -12.09 -5.53
N GLU A 240 -35.19 -12.91 -4.96
CA GLU A 240 -35.54 -12.80 -3.53
C GLU A 240 -34.34 -12.93 -2.59
N ALA A 241 -33.36 -13.76 -2.94
CA ALA A 241 -32.12 -13.89 -2.17
C ALA A 241 -31.33 -12.57 -2.10
N GLU A 242 -31.30 -11.80 -3.19
CA GLU A 242 -30.65 -10.48 -3.19
C GLU A 242 -31.50 -9.41 -2.51
N ILE A 243 -32.83 -9.51 -2.62
CA ILE A 243 -33.74 -8.63 -1.88
C ILE A 243 -33.55 -8.83 -0.37
N ALA A 244 -33.31 -10.06 0.11
CA ALA A 244 -33.01 -10.33 1.51
C ALA A 244 -31.74 -9.58 1.98
N LEU A 245 -30.69 -9.58 1.15
CA LEU A 245 -29.45 -8.86 1.44
C LEU A 245 -29.66 -7.35 1.58
N LEU A 246 -30.66 -6.75 0.92
CA LEU A 246 -30.97 -5.31 1.06
C LEU A 246 -31.39 -4.90 2.48
N PHE A 247 -31.75 -5.86 3.33
CA PHE A 247 -32.12 -5.63 4.73
C PHE A 247 -30.96 -5.93 5.70
N GLU A 248 -29.83 -6.43 5.21
CA GLU A 248 -28.65 -6.82 5.99
C GLU A 248 -27.44 -5.99 5.57
N ASN A 249 -26.65 -5.48 6.52
CA ASN A 249 -25.38 -4.77 6.25
C ASN A 249 -25.47 -3.69 5.15
N GLY A 250 -26.60 -2.97 5.06
CA GLY A 250 -26.82 -1.93 4.06
C GLY A 250 -26.84 -2.42 2.60
N GLY A 251 -27.17 -3.70 2.34
CA GLY A 251 -27.22 -4.27 0.99
C GLY A 251 -25.90 -4.85 0.47
N ALA A 252 -24.91 -5.06 1.34
CA ALA A 252 -23.63 -5.67 0.94
C ALA A 252 -23.87 -7.09 0.37
N GLY A 253 -23.44 -7.32 -0.88
CA GLY A 253 -23.63 -8.58 -1.60
C GLY A 253 -24.83 -8.63 -2.55
N ALA A 254 -25.73 -7.63 -2.54
CA ALA A 254 -26.72 -7.47 -3.61
C ALA A 254 -26.08 -6.83 -4.86
N ASN A 255 -26.68 -7.06 -6.04
CA ASN A 255 -26.23 -6.46 -7.30
C ASN A 255 -26.09 -4.92 -7.19
N THR A 256 -25.19 -4.31 -7.95
CA THR A 256 -24.99 -2.85 -7.93
C THR A 256 -26.25 -2.10 -8.40
N PRO A 257 -26.74 -1.10 -7.64
CA PRO A 257 -27.88 -0.28 -8.06
C PRO A 257 -27.55 0.60 -9.26
N ASP A 258 -28.51 0.73 -10.18
CA ASP A 258 -28.44 1.63 -11.34
C ASP A 258 -28.58 3.11 -10.94
N PHE A 259 -29.04 3.40 -9.72
CA PHE A 259 -29.13 4.74 -9.15
C PHE A 259 -28.98 4.68 -7.62
N THR A 260 -28.13 5.53 -7.05
CA THR A 260 -27.97 5.69 -5.59
C THR A 260 -27.98 7.16 -5.22
N HIS A 261 -28.72 7.51 -4.17
CA HIS A 261 -28.69 8.84 -3.55
C HIS A 261 -28.55 8.74 -2.04
N ILE A 262 -27.62 9.54 -1.50
CA ILE A 262 -27.35 9.75 -0.08
C ILE A 262 -27.31 11.28 0.15
N PRO A 263 -28.23 11.89 0.93
CA PRO A 263 -28.27 13.35 1.14
C PRO A 263 -27.02 13.94 1.83
N ARG A 264 -26.64 15.20 1.52
CA ARG A 264 -25.47 15.95 2.11
C ARG A 264 -25.91 17.15 3.01
N VAL A 265 -25.04 17.56 3.95
CA VAL A 265 -25.23 18.60 5.00
C VAL A 265 -25.32 20.05 4.46
N SER A 266 -26.03 20.94 5.17
CA SER A 266 -26.46 22.33 4.85
C SER A 266 -25.35 23.40 4.67
N GLY A 267 -25.68 24.55 4.04
CA GLY A 267 -24.77 25.63 3.61
C GLY A 267 -24.09 26.50 4.70
N ARG A 268 -23.16 27.38 4.27
CA ARG A 268 -22.22 28.19 5.09
C ARG A 268 -22.92 29.21 6.03
N PRO A 269 -22.46 29.38 7.30
CA PRO A 269 -22.97 30.39 8.23
C PRO A 269 -22.85 31.85 7.74
N VAL A 270 -23.77 32.71 8.17
CA VAL A 270 -23.72 34.17 7.95
C VAL A 270 -23.26 34.87 9.21
N ILE A 271 -22.20 35.67 9.12
CA ILE A 271 -21.65 36.47 10.23
C ILE A 271 -21.84 37.96 9.92
N GLU A 272 -22.53 38.67 10.82
CA GLU A 272 -22.75 40.12 10.76
C GLU A 272 -21.98 40.79 11.91
N GLY A 273 -20.93 41.55 11.58
CA GLY A 273 -20.06 42.23 12.57
C GLY A 273 -18.94 41.33 13.14
N GLY A 274 -18.02 41.95 13.90
CA GLY A 274 -16.85 41.27 14.48
C GLY A 274 -15.72 40.96 13.49
N SER A 275 -14.60 40.46 14.00
CA SER A 275 -13.49 39.91 13.20
C SER A 275 -13.02 38.61 13.82
N GLY A 276 -12.34 37.73 13.09
CA GLY A 276 -11.89 36.48 13.66
C GLY A 276 -11.48 35.47 12.60
N TRP A 277 -11.61 34.19 12.93
CA TRP A 277 -11.16 33.11 12.08
C TRP A 277 -11.94 31.82 12.33
N VAL A 278 -11.86 30.90 11.38
CA VAL A 278 -12.40 29.54 11.47
C VAL A 278 -11.26 28.55 11.50
N GLN A 279 -11.38 27.49 12.27
CA GLN A 279 -10.42 26.41 12.30
C GLN A 279 -11.17 25.08 12.17
N ALA A 280 -10.64 24.14 11.40
CA ALA A 280 -11.13 22.78 11.42
C ALA A 280 -10.95 22.18 12.83
N LEU A 281 -11.99 21.55 13.37
CA LEU A 281 -11.83 20.73 14.57
C LEU A 281 -11.05 19.48 14.17
N VAL A 282 -9.94 19.23 14.86
CA VAL A 282 -9.15 18.01 14.65
C VAL A 282 -9.73 16.86 15.47
N ARG A 283 -9.32 15.63 15.17
CA ARG A 283 -9.79 14.46 15.91
C ARG A 283 -9.33 14.44 17.37
N SER A 284 -8.16 15.00 17.69
CA SER A 284 -7.57 14.91 19.03
C SER A 284 -7.32 16.28 19.62
N ASP A 285 -7.64 16.47 20.89
CA ASP A 285 -7.28 17.68 21.62
C ASP A 285 -5.79 17.64 21.99
N HIS A 286 -4.97 18.23 21.14
CA HIS A 286 -3.52 18.24 21.33
C HIS A 286 -3.10 19.04 22.57
N ALA A 287 -3.83 20.10 22.93
CA ALA A 287 -3.52 20.91 24.11
C ALA A 287 -3.78 20.10 25.38
N ALA A 288 -4.88 19.36 25.43
CA ALA A 288 -5.20 18.46 26.54
C ALA A 288 -4.11 17.39 26.72
N ILE A 289 -3.74 16.68 25.65
CA ILE A 289 -2.71 15.62 25.69
C ILE A 289 -1.37 16.16 26.23
N VAL A 290 -0.92 17.33 25.75
CA VAL A 290 0.34 17.92 26.20
C VAL A 290 0.25 18.43 27.65
N SER A 291 -0.93 18.87 28.09
CA SER A 291 -1.15 19.32 29.47
C SER A 291 -1.10 18.17 30.51
N GLU A 292 -1.27 16.92 30.06
CA GLU A 292 -1.26 15.72 30.89
C GLU A 292 0.13 15.07 31.01
N TRP A 293 1.17 15.63 30.36
CA TRP A 293 2.54 15.12 30.43
C TRP A 293 3.05 14.93 31.86
N ASN A 294 3.56 13.74 32.14
CA ASN A 294 4.00 13.27 33.45
C ASN A 294 5.11 12.20 33.31
N GLU A 295 5.50 11.54 34.41
CA GLU A 295 6.56 10.52 34.37
C GLU A 295 6.19 9.24 33.60
N GLU A 296 4.91 8.87 33.59
CA GLU A 296 4.42 7.68 32.89
C GLU A 296 4.47 7.88 31.37
N THR A 297 3.98 9.02 30.89
CA THR A 297 4.09 9.40 29.48
C THR A 297 5.54 9.58 29.04
N LEU A 298 6.43 10.04 29.92
CA LEU A 298 7.86 10.09 29.65
C LEU A 298 8.47 8.70 29.45
N LYS A 299 8.08 7.71 30.28
CA LYS A 299 8.54 6.31 30.15
C LYS A 299 8.00 5.66 28.87
N GLU A 300 6.75 5.90 28.54
CA GLU A 300 6.15 5.44 27.27
C GLU A 300 6.92 6.01 26.08
N GLY A 301 7.20 7.31 26.09
CA GLY A 301 8.01 7.97 25.06
C GLY A 301 9.42 7.40 24.93
N ALA A 302 10.05 7.05 26.05
CA ALA A 302 11.36 6.40 26.06
C ALA A 302 11.31 5.01 25.39
N ALA A 303 10.28 4.21 25.70
CA ALA A 303 10.10 2.89 25.11
C ALA A 303 9.91 2.98 23.58
N ILE A 304 9.07 3.92 23.12
CA ILE A 304 8.86 4.18 21.69
C ILE A 304 10.17 4.63 21.02
N TYR A 305 10.90 5.56 21.64
CA TYR A 305 12.16 6.04 21.09
C TYR A 305 13.16 4.91 20.92
N GLN A 306 13.31 4.04 21.93
CA GLN A 306 14.24 2.92 21.88
C GLN A 306 13.82 1.83 20.90
N ALA A 307 12.52 1.62 20.71
CA ALA A 307 12.02 0.63 19.76
C ALA A 307 12.29 1.04 18.30
N LEU A 308 12.16 2.32 17.96
CA LEU A 308 12.13 2.74 16.55
C LEU A 308 13.00 3.96 16.20
N CYS A 309 13.09 4.96 17.08
CA CYS A 309 13.76 6.22 16.75
C CYS A 309 15.29 6.16 16.92
N VAL A 310 15.77 5.42 17.93
CA VAL A 310 17.19 5.37 18.31
C VAL A 310 18.09 4.85 17.19
N VAL A 311 17.58 3.94 16.36
CA VAL A 311 18.37 3.35 15.27
C VAL A 311 18.79 4.43 14.27
N CYS A 312 17.87 5.28 13.84
CA CYS A 312 18.17 6.34 12.88
C CYS A 312 18.84 7.55 13.55
N HIS A 313 18.34 7.97 14.72
CA HIS A 313 18.74 9.24 15.35
C HIS A 313 19.90 9.10 16.34
N GLY A 314 20.23 7.87 16.73
CA GLY A 314 21.28 7.57 17.70
C GLY A 314 20.89 7.89 19.14
N THR A 315 21.88 7.82 20.02
CA THR A 315 21.82 8.42 21.35
C THR A 315 22.69 9.67 21.36
N ARG A 316 22.89 10.27 22.54
CA ARG A 316 23.88 11.34 22.70
C ARG A 316 25.29 10.82 22.39
N GLU A 317 25.63 9.65 22.93
CA GLU A 317 26.97 9.08 22.88
C GLU A 317 27.26 8.38 21.55
N GLN A 318 26.24 7.81 20.90
CA GLN A 318 26.41 7.02 19.68
C GLN A 318 25.56 7.58 18.53
N PRO A 319 26.14 7.85 17.36
CA PRO A 319 25.36 8.23 16.18
C PRO A 319 24.46 7.06 15.73
N GLY A 320 23.31 7.41 15.17
CA GLY A 320 22.43 6.41 14.54
C GLY A 320 23.00 5.89 13.22
N SER A 321 22.41 4.83 12.70
CA SER A 321 22.81 4.16 11.47
C SER A 321 22.57 4.99 10.20
N LEU A 322 21.73 6.03 10.27
CA LEU A 322 21.42 6.93 9.16
C LEU A 322 22.13 8.29 9.36
N PRO A 323 23.26 8.56 8.68
CA PRO A 323 24.04 9.78 8.89
C PRO A 323 23.29 11.08 8.56
N THR A 324 22.22 10.99 7.76
CA THR A 324 21.38 12.14 7.38
C THR A 324 20.24 12.41 8.37
N ALA A 325 19.99 11.52 9.32
CA ALA A 325 18.96 11.71 10.34
C ALA A 325 19.35 12.78 11.36
N LEU A 326 18.36 13.51 11.87
CA LEU A 326 18.59 14.59 12.82
C LEU A 326 19.10 14.05 14.17
N ARG A 327 20.32 14.38 14.58
CA ARG A 327 20.79 14.11 15.94
C ARG A 327 20.19 15.12 16.91
N PHE A 328 19.19 14.72 17.70
CA PHE A 328 18.42 15.67 18.53
C PHE A 328 19.27 16.47 19.53
N ALA A 329 20.33 15.88 20.06
CA ALA A 329 21.23 16.53 21.02
C ALA A 329 22.07 17.68 20.44
N GLU A 330 22.15 17.85 19.12
CA GLU A 330 23.04 18.84 18.48
C GLU A 330 22.50 19.49 17.19
N GLY A 331 21.61 18.82 16.46
CA GLY A 331 21.13 19.25 15.16
C GLY A 331 19.99 20.27 15.21
N GLN A 332 19.68 20.87 14.05
CA GLN A 332 18.60 21.83 13.88
C GLN A 332 17.38 21.22 13.20
N PHE A 333 16.18 21.45 13.76
CA PHE A 333 14.93 20.96 13.18
C PHE A 333 14.56 21.76 11.93
N LYS A 334 14.30 21.04 10.82
CA LYS A 334 13.93 21.67 9.54
C LYS A 334 12.45 22.10 9.47
N ASN A 335 11.55 21.44 10.20
CA ASN A 335 10.10 21.72 10.18
C ASN A 335 9.57 22.34 11.48
N GLY A 336 10.47 22.94 12.28
CA GLY A 336 10.13 23.47 13.60
C GLY A 336 10.32 22.45 14.72
N SER A 337 10.62 22.96 15.92
CA SER A 337 10.97 22.18 17.11
C SER A 337 10.00 22.32 18.28
N ASP A 338 8.86 23.02 18.06
CA ASP A 338 7.74 22.98 18.99
C ASP A 338 6.99 21.64 18.88
N PRO A 339 6.29 21.19 19.94
CA PRO A 339 5.68 19.85 19.93
C PRO A 339 4.68 19.62 18.81
N TYR A 340 3.91 20.63 18.39
CA TYR A 340 2.96 20.46 17.31
C TYR A 340 3.66 20.27 15.96
N SER A 341 4.71 21.04 15.69
CA SER A 341 5.59 20.84 14.52
C SER A 341 6.25 19.46 14.50
N MET A 342 6.71 18.99 15.67
CA MET A 342 7.28 17.64 15.82
C MET A 342 6.21 16.57 15.58
N TYR A 343 5.01 16.75 16.11
CA TYR A 343 3.86 15.87 15.88
C TYR A 343 3.50 15.79 14.40
N LEU A 344 3.48 16.93 13.69
CA LEU A 344 3.26 16.96 12.25
C LEU A 344 4.39 16.27 11.49
N THR A 345 5.64 16.37 11.96
CA THR A 345 6.77 15.64 11.36
C THR A 345 6.62 14.13 11.55
N LEU A 346 6.22 13.66 12.74
CA LEU A 346 5.91 12.25 12.97
C LEU A 346 4.68 11.79 12.17
N THR A 347 3.70 12.66 11.94
CA THR A 347 2.44 12.31 11.27
C THR A 347 2.54 12.37 9.75
N LYS A 348 3.30 13.32 9.20
CA LYS A 348 3.36 13.59 7.76
C LYS A 348 4.72 13.28 7.15
N GLY A 349 5.77 13.07 7.95
CA GLY A 349 7.14 12.81 7.53
C GLY A 349 7.85 14.01 6.90
N PHE A 350 7.14 14.78 6.06
CA PHE A 350 7.59 15.96 5.32
C PHE A 350 8.94 15.75 4.61
N GLY A 351 9.14 14.56 4.04
CA GLY A 351 10.36 14.19 3.35
C GLY A 351 11.62 14.07 4.22
N GLN A 352 11.48 14.09 5.55
CA GLN A 352 12.59 13.91 6.50
C GLN A 352 12.65 12.51 7.10
N MET A 353 11.49 11.89 7.32
CA MET A 353 11.37 10.54 7.86
C MET A 353 10.06 9.90 7.39
N VAL A 354 9.94 8.58 7.57
CA VAL A 354 8.68 7.89 7.31
C VAL A 354 7.61 8.42 8.27
N PRO A 355 6.39 8.75 7.80
CA PRO A 355 5.26 8.97 8.70
C PRO A 355 5.10 7.79 9.67
N GLN A 356 4.62 8.06 10.87
CA GLN A 356 4.47 7.08 11.95
C GLN A 356 2.97 6.82 12.21
N PRO A 357 2.20 6.28 11.24
CA PRO A 357 0.76 6.08 11.38
C PRO A 357 0.41 5.01 12.42
N GLN A 358 1.35 4.14 12.77
CA GLN A 358 1.17 3.10 13.78
C GLN A 358 1.07 3.63 15.21
N TYR A 359 1.46 4.89 15.46
CA TYR A 359 1.34 5.50 16.78
C TYR A 359 0.12 6.41 16.86
N THR A 360 -0.62 6.28 17.96
CA THR A 360 -1.71 7.17 18.34
C THR A 360 -1.21 8.60 18.51
N THR A 361 -2.13 9.56 18.52
CA THR A 361 -1.76 10.95 18.82
C THR A 361 -1.06 11.05 20.19
N HIS A 362 -1.54 10.31 21.20
CA HIS A 362 -0.96 10.30 22.54
C HIS A 362 0.49 9.76 22.53
N GLN A 363 0.73 8.62 21.88
CA GLN A 363 2.06 8.00 21.76
C GLN A 363 3.07 8.90 21.04
N LYS A 364 2.62 9.61 19.99
CA LYS A 364 3.47 10.60 19.32
C LYS A 364 3.87 11.73 20.26
N TYR A 365 2.95 12.25 21.08
CA TYR A 365 3.31 13.27 22.07
C TYR A 365 4.17 12.72 23.20
N ALA A 366 4.02 11.45 23.60
CA ALA A 366 4.89 10.79 24.57
C ALA A 366 6.35 10.74 24.08
N VAL A 367 6.60 10.29 22.84
CA VAL A 367 7.98 10.29 22.29
C VAL A 367 8.53 11.72 22.10
N ILE A 368 7.66 12.69 21.77
CA ILE A 368 8.06 14.11 21.71
C ILE A 368 8.46 14.64 23.08
N GLN A 369 7.71 14.32 24.14
CA GLN A 369 8.08 14.64 25.52
C GLN A 369 9.46 14.05 25.84
N TYR A 370 9.68 12.77 25.55
CA TYR A 370 10.97 12.11 25.76
C TYR A 370 12.11 12.80 25.02
N ILE A 371 11.94 13.15 23.74
CA ILE A 371 12.97 13.85 22.97
C ILE A 371 13.30 15.20 23.60
N ARG A 372 12.28 15.96 24.00
CA ARG A 372 12.44 17.29 24.59
C ARG A 372 13.14 17.24 25.93
N GLU A 373 12.72 16.33 26.81
CA GLU A 373 13.27 16.22 28.17
C GLU A 373 14.66 15.57 28.19
N THR A 374 14.93 14.61 27.30
CA THR A 374 16.18 13.82 27.31
C THR A 374 17.28 14.43 26.45
N PHE A 375 16.95 15.02 25.29
CA PHE A 375 17.96 15.55 24.36
C PHE A 375 17.96 17.07 24.32
N LEU A 376 16.80 17.70 24.14
CA LEU A 376 16.77 19.15 23.88
C LEU A 376 17.06 19.95 25.15
N ARG A 377 16.35 19.69 26.24
CA ARG A 377 16.51 20.43 27.49
C ARG A 377 17.94 20.38 28.06
N PRO A 378 18.62 19.22 28.15
CA PRO A 378 19.97 19.18 28.69
C PRO A 378 21.09 19.49 27.69
N HIS A 379 20.87 19.32 26.37
CA HIS A 379 21.97 19.34 25.40
C HIS A 379 21.76 20.25 24.19
N ASN A 380 20.52 20.56 23.82
CA ASN A 380 20.20 21.43 22.68
C ASN A 380 19.13 22.49 23.02
N PRO A 381 19.37 23.36 24.01
CA PRO A 381 18.37 24.31 24.49
C PRO A 381 17.95 25.32 23.41
N SER A 382 18.79 25.57 22.41
CA SER A 382 18.48 26.44 21.26
C SER A 382 17.29 25.96 20.43
N GLN A 383 17.00 24.65 20.47
CA GLN A 383 15.88 24.04 19.77
C GLN A 383 14.69 23.80 20.71
N LEU A 384 14.81 24.03 22.02
CA LEU A 384 13.71 23.84 22.97
C LEU A 384 12.77 25.07 22.99
N LYS A 385 11.66 25.00 22.26
CA LYS A 385 10.62 26.05 22.29
C LYS A 385 9.65 25.91 23.47
N GLU A 386 9.19 27.04 24.02
CA GLU A 386 8.16 27.10 25.06
C GLU A 386 6.79 26.58 24.58
N LEU A 387 5.98 26.08 25.51
CA LEU A 387 4.67 25.50 25.26
C LEU A 387 3.57 26.57 25.34
N ALA A 388 3.07 27.01 24.19
CA ALA A 388 1.86 27.82 24.11
C ALA A 388 0.66 26.93 23.78
N LEU A 389 0.00 26.35 24.79
CA LEU A 389 -1.15 25.43 24.59
C LEU A 389 -2.28 26.06 23.77
N SER A 390 -2.47 27.38 23.87
CA SER A 390 -3.45 28.13 23.08
C SER A 390 -3.18 28.14 21.56
N SER A 391 -1.98 27.77 21.13
CA SER A 391 -1.61 27.72 19.70
C SER A 391 -1.92 26.37 19.03
N PHE A 392 -2.31 25.36 19.83
CA PHE A 392 -2.64 24.03 19.32
C PHE A 392 -4.07 24.00 18.76
N PRO A 393 -4.33 23.22 17.69
CA PRO A 393 -5.70 22.97 17.23
C PRO A 393 -6.55 22.27 18.29
N LEU A 394 -7.83 22.64 18.36
CA LEU A 394 -8.81 22.02 19.26
C LEU A 394 -9.38 20.73 18.68
N GLY A 395 -9.56 19.75 19.56
CA GLY A 395 -10.17 18.46 19.26
C GLY A 395 -11.69 18.50 19.26
N LEU A 396 -12.31 17.49 18.64
CA LEU A 396 -13.71 17.13 18.84
C LEU A 396 -13.94 16.67 20.30
N ALA A 397 -14.99 17.17 20.96
CA ALA A 397 -15.30 16.77 22.35
C ALA A 397 -15.78 15.31 22.48
N HIS A 398 -16.38 14.77 21.40
CA HIS A 398 -16.71 13.35 21.25
C HIS A 398 -15.94 12.74 20.10
N ALA A 399 -14.62 12.95 20.05
CA ALA A 399 -13.80 12.05 19.28
C ALA A 399 -14.16 10.63 19.73
N GLU A 400 -14.70 9.81 18.83
CA GLU A 400 -14.67 8.36 19.00
C GLU A 400 -13.28 8.06 19.57
N ALA A 401 -13.23 7.38 20.72
CA ALA A 401 -11.95 6.89 21.22
C ALA A 401 -11.24 6.28 20.01
N GLU A 402 -9.99 6.66 19.75
CA GLU A 402 -9.15 5.93 18.80
C GLU A 402 -9.20 4.46 19.23
N LYS A 403 -10.11 3.71 18.62
CA LYS A 403 -10.28 2.28 18.73
C LYS A 403 -10.63 1.75 17.35
N GLU A 404 -9.91 2.25 16.35
CA GLU A 404 -9.25 1.25 15.55
C GLU A 404 -8.23 0.60 16.49
N ASP A 405 -8.39 -0.69 16.78
CA ASP A 405 -7.37 -1.44 17.50
C ASP A 405 -6.11 -1.48 16.60
N THR A 406 -5.28 -0.47 16.79
CA THR A 406 -3.93 -0.29 16.26
C THR A 406 -2.90 -0.78 17.27
N SER A 407 -3.30 -1.51 18.33
CA SER A 407 -2.35 -2.06 19.29
C SER A 407 -1.28 -2.91 18.59
N LEU A 408 -1.61 -3.46 17.42
CA LEU A 408 -0.70 -4.18 16.55
C LEU A 408 -0.39 -3.38 15.27
N PRO A 409 0.89 -3.33 14.85
CA PRO A 409 1.30 -2.71 13.60
C PRO A 409 0.70 -3.42 12.37
N PRO A 410 0.62 -2.76 11.19
CA PRO A 410 -0.08 -3.28 10.01
C PRO A 410 0.29 -4.72 9.63
N TYR A 411 1.57 -5.06 9.64
CA TYR A 411 2.06 -6.39 9.28
C TYR A 411 1.61 -7.52 10.23
N GLN A 412 1.27 -7.21 11.49
CA GLN A 412 0.70 -8.19 12.43
C GLN A 412 -0.84 -8.30 12.30
N ARG A 413 -1.48 -7.34 11.63
CA ARG A 413 -2.92 -7.35 11.35
C ARG A 413 -3.24 -8.09 10.05
N MET A 414 -2.32 -8.07 9.09
CA MET A 414 -2.45 -8.74 7.79
C MET A 414 -2.85 -10.22 7.93
N GLU A 415 -3.76 -10.67 7.07
CA GLU A 415 -4.03 -12.07 6.78
C GLU A 415 -3.05 -12.51 5.66
N LEU A 416 -1.97 -13.20 6.02
CA LEU A 416 -0.90 -13.62 5.08
C LEU A 416 -1.10 -15.05 4.52
N GLY A 417 -2.34 -15.49 4.32
CA GLY A 417 -2.67 -16.85 3.92
C GLY A 417 -2.13 -17.93 4.86
N ASN A 418 -2.31 -19.21 4.53
CA ASN A 418 -1.82 -20.33 5.38
C ASN A 418 -0.36 -20.70 5.16
N ALA A 419 0.32 -20.04 4.22
CA ALA A 419 1.74 -20.23 3.96
C ALA A 419 2.43 -18.89 3.67
N LEU A 420 3.55 -18.65 4.36
CA LEU A 420 4.40 -17.48 4.18
C LEU A 420 5.80 -17.91 3.73
N PHE A 421 6.20 -17.46 2.55
CA PHE A 421 7.57 -17.58 2.04
C PHE A 421 8.41 -16.45 2.63
N TRP A 422 9.45 -16.79 3.40
CA TRP A 422 10.30 -15.81 4.06
C TRP A 422 11.61 -16.41 4.57
N THR A 423 12.66 -15.60 4.73
CA THR A 423 13.87 -16.01 5.46
C THR A 423 13.60 -16.03 6.95
N LEU A 424 13.75 -17.18 7.59
CA LEU A 424 13.36 -17.38 9.01
C LEU A 424 14.48 -18.05 9.80
N GLU A 425 14.93 -17.40 10.87
CA GLU A 425 15.78 -18.05 11.87
C GLU A 425 14.92 -18.94 12.76
N VAL A 426 15.14 -20.25 12.68
CA VAL A 426 14.38 -21.25 13.43
C VAL A 426 15.04 -21.60 14.77
N ALA A 427 16.36 -21.45 14.87
CA ALA A 427 17.16 -21.53 16.11
C ALA A 427 18.48 -20.76 15.89
N PRO A 428 19.24 -20.42 16.95
CA PRO A 428 20.54 -19.76 16.81
C PRO A 428 21.43 -20.45 15.77
N GLU A 429 21.91 -19.69 14.78
CA GLU A 429 22.72 -20.16 13.64
C GLU A 429 22.03 -21.18 12.71
N ASN A 430 20.72 -21.38 12.85
CA ASN A 430 19.90 -22.26 12.02
C ASN A 430 18.81 -21.45 11.33
N ILE A 431 19.09 -21.07 10.08
CA ILE A 431 18.22 -20.22 9.27
C ILE A 431 17.68 -21.04 8.09
N ALA A 432 16.36 -20.99 7.90
CA ALA A 432 15.71 -21.38 6.65
C ALA A 432 15.81 -20.17 5.71
N GLN A 433 16.83 -20.17 4.84
CA GLN A 433 17.13 -19.02 3.97
C GLN A 433 15.99 -18.74 2.99
N LYS A 434 15.43 -19.82 2.44
CA LYS A 434 14.19 -19.78 1.67
C LYS A 434 13.10 -20.57 2.39
N GLY A 435 12.66 -19.99 3.50
CA GLY A 435 11.70 -20.62 4.40
C GLY A 435 10.27 -20.60 3.86
N ILE A 436 9.51 -21.64 4.16
CA ILE A 436 8.05 -21.71 3.95
C ILE A 436 7.43 -22.05 5.30
N ALA A 437 6.84 -21.05 5.96
CA ALA A 437 6.10 -21.24 7.19
C ALA A 437 4.66 -21.65 6.86
N ILE A 438 4.24 -22.84 7.28
CA ILE A 438 2.88 -23.35 7.05
C ILE A 438 2.13 -23.42 8.38
N ARG A 439 0.96 -22.76 8.44
CA ARG A 439 0.03 -22.84 9.57
C ARG A 439 -0.61 -24.23 9.62
N LEU A 440 -0.73 -24.81 10.81
CA LEU A 440 -1.27 -26.17 11.00
C LEU A 440 -2.69 -26.16 11.59
N ASP A 441 -3.01 -25.15 12.39
CA ASP A 441 -4.33 -25.02 13.02
C ASP A 441 -5.33 -24.32 12.11
N SER A 442 -6.56 -24.83 12.12
CA SER A 442 -7.68 -24.24 11.38
C SER A 442 -8.11 -22.89 11.93
N GLY A 443 -8.65 -22.04 11.06
CA GLY A 443 -9.24 -20.77 11.43
C GLY A 443 -8.82 -19.60 10.53
N PRO A 444 -9.52 -18.46 10.66
CA PRO A 444 -9.25 -17.28 9.86
C PRO A 444 -7.91 -16.64 10.26
N GLY A 445 -7.42 -15.73 9.41
CA GLY A 445 -6.27 -14.88 9.73
C GLY A 445 -4.92 -15.38 9.20
N GLY A 446 -4.86 -16.57 8.58
CA GLY A 446 -3.64 -17.10 8.00
C GLY A 446 -2.53 -17.31 9.03
N VAL A 447 -1.27 -17.35 8.60
CA VAL A 447 -0.12 -17.61 9.46
C VAL A 447 0.01 -16.62 10.63
N THR A 448 -0.53 -15.40 10.51
CA THR A 448 -0.40 -14.35 11.52
C THR A 448 -1.30 -14.56 12.73
N LYS A 449 -2.36 -15.37 12.59
CA LYS A 449 -3.33 -15.70 13.66
C LYS A 449 -3.34 -17.19 14.02
N GLY A 450 -2.38 -17.96 13.50
CA GLY A 450 -2.18 -19.34 13.90
C GLY A 450 -1.63 -19.48 15.31
N ARG A 451 -1.52 -20.73 15.76
CA ARG A 451 -0.87 -21.12 17.02
C ARG A 451 0.06 -22.32 16.87
N ALA A 452 0.13 -22.93 15.68
CA ALA A 452 1.04 -24.02 15.37
C ALA A 452 1.55 -23.91 13.93
N TRP A 453 2.85 -24.10 13.74
CA TRP A 453 3.53 -23.97 12.45
C TRP A 453 4.57 -25.06 12.23
N MET A 454 4.73 -25.49 10.98
CA MET A 454 5.92 -26.19 10.50
C MET A 454 6.63 -25.32 9.47
N ILE A 455 7.94 -25.19 9.64
CA ILE A 455 8.80 -24.38 8.78
C ILE A 455 9.58 -25.32 7.87
N TYR A 456 9.47 -25.12 6.57
CA TYR A 456 10.24 -25.84 5.55
C TYR A 456 11.32 -24.92 4.98
N ASP A 457 12.36 -25.50 4.41
CA ASP A 457 13.41 -24.77 3.71
C ASP A 457 13.62 -25.39 2.34
N HIS A 458 13.30 -24.63 1.29
CA HIS A 458 13.27 -25.16 -0.06
C HIS A 458 14.62 -25.14 -0.77
N ASP A 459 15.68 -24.66 -0.11
CA ASP A 459 17.05 -24.89 -0.57
C ASP A 459 17.51 -26.33 -0.24
N THR A 460 17.07 -26.88 0.89
CA THR A 460 17.54 -28.17 1.43
C THR A 460 16.48 -29.27 1.47
N MET A 461 15.24 -28.95 1.07
CA MET A 461 14.06 -29.83 1.19
C MET A 461 13.84 -30.38 2.60
N ARG A 462 14.32 -29.68 3.63
CA ARG A 462 14.14 -30.08 5.03
C ARG A 462 12.89 -29.45 5.62
N MET A 463 12.34 -30.12 6.63
CA MET A 463 11.46 -29.48 7.60
C MET A 463 12.34 -28.92 8.72
N ALA A 464 12.55 -27.61 8.73
CA ALA A 464 13.51 -26.93 9.60
C ALA A 464 13.07 -26.90 11.08
N ALA A 465 11.77 -26.69 11.36
CA ALA A 465 11.27 -26.62 12.73
C ALA A 465 9.75 -26.87 12.84
N ALA A 466 9.35 -27.36 14.01
CA ALA A 466 7.97 -27.44 14.46
C ALA A 466 7.78 -26.55 15.70
N SER A 467 6.80 -25.64 15.67
CA SER A 467 6.64 -24.59 16.68
C SER A 467 5.18 -24.35 17.05
N THR A 468 4.92 -23.93 18.28
CA THR A 468 3.60 -23.47 18.75
C THR A 468 3.67 -22.16 19.53
N GLY A 469 2.51 -21.57 19.82
CA GLY A 469 2.41 -20.36 20.63
C GLY A 469 2.45 -19.11 19.75
N SER A 470 3.45 -18.25 19.94
CA SER A 470 3.67 -17.08 19.08
C SER A 470 4.41 -17.46 17.80
N PHE A 471 4.12 -16.76 16.69
CA PHE A 471 4.69 -17.10 15.39
C PHE A 471 6.16 -16.65 15.27
N ILE A 472 6.36 -15.36 15.01
CA ILE A 472 7.66 -14.72 14.77
C ILE A 472 7.75 -13.40 15.52
N ASP A 473 8.95 -12.83 15.60
CA ASP A 473 9.21 -11.53 16.22
C ASP A 473 8.94 -10.33 15.30
N TRP A 474 8.63 -10.57 14.02
CA TRP A 474 8.33 -9.56 12.99
C TRP A 474 9.43 -8.52 12.80
N LYS A 475 10.68 -8.85 13.11
CA LYS A 475 11.81 -7.96 12.85
C LYS A 475 12.22 -7.98 11.39
N GLY A 476 12.69 -6.83 10.94
CA GLY A 476 13.32 -6.65 9.65
C GLY A 476 12.55 -5.66 8.79
N ILE A 477 13.17 -5.27 7.68
CA ILE A 477 12.78 -4.03 7.05
C ILE A 477 11.38 -4.02 6.43
N ALA A 478 10.91 -5.17 5.97
CA ALA A 478 9.58 -5.28 5.41
C ALA A 478 8.47 -5.15 6.46
N PHE A 479 8.82 -5.21 7.75
CA PHE A 479 7.88 -5.20 8.86
C PHE A 479 8.12 -3.96 9.74
N ASP A 480 8.92 -4.08 10.80
CA ASP A 480 9.11 -3.05 11.81
C ASP A 480 10.08 -1.92 11.41
N GLY A 481 10.72 -2.02 10.25
CA GLY A 481 11.65 -1.01 9.77
C GLY A 481 13.09 -1.17 10.31
N SER A 482 13.37 -2.20 11.11
CA SER A 482 14.70 -2.43 11.67
C SER A 482 15.71 -2.86 10.60
N HIS A 483 16.95 -2.38 10.74
CA HIS A 483 18.07 -2.69 9.86
C HIS A 483 19.02 -3.68 10.52
N GLY A 484 19.66 -4.53 9.72
CA GLY A 484 20.63 -5.51 10.22
C GLY A 484 20.01 -6.62 11.09
N THR A 485 18.68 -6.73 11.09
CA THR A 485 17.91 -7.76 11.76
C THR A 485 17.24 -8.65 10.71
N HIS A 486 16.86 -9.85 11.13
CA HIS A 486 16.05 -10.78 10.36
C HIS A 486 15.00 -11.41 11.28
N THR A 487 13.98 -12.00 10.65
CA THR A 487 12.83 -12.55 11.34
C THR A 487 13.19 -13.87 12.03
N SER A 488 12.78 -14.03 13.29
CA SER A 488 13.03 -15.23 14.09
C SER A 488 11.74 -15.83 14.65
N LEU A 489 11.70 -17.16 14.82
CA LEU A 489 10.62 -17.81 15.57
C LEU A 489 10.58 -17.28 17.01
N SER A 490 9.39 -16.93 17.50
CA SER A 490 9.19 -16.39 18.85
C SER A 490 8.51 -17.38 19.80
N GLY A 491 7.81 -18.39 19.28
CA GLY A 491 7.11 -19.40 20.05
C GLY A 491 7.98 -20.52 20.63
N GLU A 492 7.29 -21.50 21.22
CA GLU A 492 7.89 -22.72 21.71
C GLU A 492 8.30 -23.60 20.53
N ARG A 493 9.60 -23.88 20.43
CA ARG A 493 10.18 -24.80 19.46
C ARG A 493 10.10 -26.20 20.04
N HIS A 494 9.26 -27.05 19.48
CA HIS A 494 9.17 -28.44 19.92
C HIS A 494 10.42 -29.19 19.52
N PHE A 495 10.81 -29.07 18.25
CA PHE A 495 12.08 -29.59 17.74
C PHE A 495 12.51 -28.86 16.48
N THR A 496 13.81 -28.97 16.16
CA THR A 496 14.44 -28.38 14.97
C THR A 496 15.33 -29.40 14.29
N LEU A 497 15.46 -29.32 12.97
CA LEU A 497 16.42 -30.10 12.19
C LEU A 497 17.60 -29.22 11.75
N PRO A 498 18.80 -29.78 11.54
CA PRO A 498 19.98 -29.01 11.12
C PRO A 498 19.83 -28.44 9.71
N PRO A 499 20.58 -27.37 9.33
CA PRO A 499 20.56 -26.76 7.99
C PRO A 499 21.28 -27.61 6.93
N GLU A 500 20.84 -28.86 6.83
CA GLU A 500 21.35 -29.91 5.95
C GLU A 500 20.21 -30.47 5.09
N PRO A 501 20.49 -31.22 4.01
CA PRO A 501 19.48 -31.92 3.24
C PRO A 501 18.46 -32.67 4.10
N GLY A 502 17.17 -32.53 3.78
CA GLY A 502 16.07 -33.27 4.41
C GLY A 502 15.87 -34.67 3.84
N TRP A 503 16.40 -34.91 2.64
CA TRP A 503 16.27 -36.13 1.85
C TRP A 503 17.63 -36.64 1.38
N SER A 504 17.76 -37.96 1.20
CA SER A 504 18.96 -38.60 0.68
C SER A 504 18.68 -39.98 0.06
N LEU A 505 19.64 -40.51 -0.71
CA LEU A 505 19.76 -41.92 -1.10
C LEU A 505 20.68 -42.74 -0.16
N GLY A 506 21.39 -42.09 0.75
CA GLY A 506 22.38 -42.69 1.65
C GLY A 506 22.58 -41.83 2.90
N ASP A 507 23.53 -40.90 2.87
CA ASP A 507 23.81 -39.96 3.97
C ASP A 507 23.31 -38.53 3.69
N PHE A 508 23.19 -37.71 4.73
CA PHE A 508 22.70 -36.33 4.63
C PHE A 508 23.82 -35.29 4.46
N ALA A 509 24.98 -35.67 3.93
CA ALA A 509 26.06 -34.71 3.70
C ALA A 509 25.59 -33.59 2.76
N ASP A 510 25.88 -32.33 3.13
CA ASP A 510 25.50 -31.17 2.33
C ASP A 510 26.52 -30.92 1.20
N PRO A 511 26.14 -31.12 -0.08
CA PRO A 511 27.06 -31.00 -1.19
C PRO A 511 27.28 -29.54 -1.65
N ARG A 512 26.48 -28.57 -1.16
CA ARG A 512 26.51 -27.18 -1.64
C ARG A 512 27.82 -26.52 -1.29
N ALA A 513 28.54 -25.89 -2.22
CA ALA A 513 29.77 -25.19 -1.89
C ALA A 513 29.52 -24.08 -0.82
N PRO A 514 30.43 -23.88 0.14
CA PRO A 514 30.32 -22.76 1.07
C PRO A 514 30.52 -21.44 0.32
N GLY A 515 29.75 -20.42 0.70
CA GLY A 515 29.93 -19.03 0.31
C GLY A 515 31.20 -18.42 0.92
N LYS A 516 31.45 -17.15 0.62
CA LYS A 516 32.69 -16.46 1.05
C LYS A 516 32.80 -16.30 2.58
N ASP A 517 31.68 -16.43 3.30
CA ASP A 517 31.61 -16.41 4.77
C ASP A 517 31.65 -17.81 5.40
N GLY A 518 31.79 -18.87 4.60
CA GLY A 518 31.83 -20.26 5.06
C GLY A 518 30.46 -20.92 5.25
N LYS A 519 29.35 -20.18 5.13
CA LYS A 519 27.98 -20.74 5.21
C LYS A 519 27.57 -21.34 3.87
N ARG A 520 26.61 -22.27 3.86
CA ARG A 520 26.10 -22.90 2.62
C ARG A 520 24.74 -22.31 2.25
N TYR A 521 24.59 -21.90 1.00
CA TYR A 521 23.41 -21.19 0.48
C TYR A 521 22.92 -21.80 -0.82
N GLY A 522 21.64 -21.59 -1.13
CA GLY A 522 21.04 -22.01 -2.39
C GLY A 522 20.60 -23.47 -2.41
N PRO A 523 20.00 -23.89 -3.53
CA PRO A 523 19.42 -25.22 -3.66
C PRO A 523 20.50 -26.32 -3.67
N VAL A 524 20.19 -27.44 -3.03
CA VAL A 524 20.99 -28.67 -3.07
C VAL A 524 20.79 -29.34 -4.44
N SER A 525 21.88 -29.79 -5.08
CA SER A 525 21.81 -30.54 -6.33
C SER A 525 20.89 -31.76 -6.20
N ASP A 526 20.08 -32.02 -7.22
CA ASP A 526 19.11 -33.14 -7.29
C ASP A 526 17.94 -33.07 -6.29
N LEU A 527 17.84 -32.01 -5.49
CA LEU A 527 16.70 -31.70 -4.64
C LEU A 527 16.05 -30.41 -5.11
N ARG A 528 14.88 -30.50 -5.76
CA ARG A 528 14.22 -29.34 -6.38
C ARG A 528 12.86 -29.08 -5.75
N PHE A 529 12.61 -27.83 -5.37
CA PHE A 529 11.27 -27.37 -5.06
C PHE A 529 10.49 -27.16 -6.37
N LEU A 530 9.30 -27.77 -6.48
CA LEU A 530 8.43 -27.61 -7.65
C LEU A 530 7.33 -26.58 -7.40
N GLY A 531 6.92 -26.39 -6.15
CA GLY A 531 5.92 -25.39 -5.78
C GLY A 531 5.07 -25.79 -4.58
N LEU A 532 4.08 -24.98 -4.30
CA LEU A 532 3.15 -25.16 -3.19
C LEU A 532 1.71 -25.18 -3.69
N TYR A 533 1.02 -26.30 -3.53
CA TYR A 533 -0.42 -26.39 -3.73
C TYR A 533 -1.15 -25.86 -2.50
N ARG A 534 -2.28 -25.18 -2.75
CA ARG A 534 -3.23 -24.70 -1.75
C ARG A 534 -4.58 -25.35 -2.02
N HIS A 535 -5.18 -25.92 -0.99
CA HIS A 535 -6.49 -26.55 -1.08
C HIS A 535 -7.27 -26.30 0.22
N GLY A 536 -8.11 -25.27 0.21
CA GLY A 536 -8.74 -24.75 1.43
C GLY A 536 -7.67 -24.31 2.43
N GLU A 537 -7.74 -24.79 3.67
CA GLU A 537 -6.76 -24.47 4.71
C GLU A 537 -5.45 -25.28 4.60
N ARG A 538 -5.38 -26.26 3.70
CA ARG A 538 -4.22 -27.15 3.59
C ARG A 538 -3.23 -26.71 2.52
N CYS A 539 -1.96 -26.94 2.80
CA CYS A 539 -0.88 -26.81 1.83
C CYS A 539 -0.23 -28.16 1.53
N VAL A 540 0.18 -28.36 0.28
CA VAL A 540 0.98 -29.52 -0.15
C VAL A 540 2.22 -29.01 -0.86
N LEU A 541 3.39 -29.31 -0.30
CA LEU A 541 4.68 -29.07 -0.95
C LEU A 541 4.86 -30.10 -2.07
N ALA A 542 5.25 -29.64 -3.25
CA ALA A 542 5.65 -30.48 -4.36
C ALA A 542 7.16 -30.33 -4.58
N THR A 543 7.85 -31.46 -4.66
CA THR A 543 9.31 -31.50 -4.79
C THR A 543 9.74 -32.59 -5.76
N SER A 544 10.95 -32.49 -6.30
CA SER A 544 11.63 -33.55 -7.03
C SER A 544 12.89 -33.93 -6.26
N ILE A 545 12.93 -35.16 -5.77
CA ILE A 545 14.00 -35.70 -4.94
C ILE A 545 14.69 -36.80 -5.76
N HIS A 546 15.90 -36.54 -6.23
CA HIS A 546 16.65 -37.44 -7.12
C HIS A 546 15.83 -37.91 -8.35
N GLY A 547 15.04 -37.00 -8.92
CA GLY A 547 14.17 -37.27 -10.07
C GLY A 547 12.81 -37.89 -9.73
N THR A 548 12.52 -38.19 -8.46
CA THR A 548 11.21 -38.68 -8.00
C THR A 548 10.36 -37.52 -7.48
N THR A 549 9.15 -37.38 -8.01
CA THR A 549 8.17 -36.45 -7.47
C THR A 549 7.76 -36.87 -6.05
N VAL A 550 7.81 -35.94 -5.10
CA VAL A 550 7.33 -36.13 -3.73
C VAL A 550 6.33 -35.04 -3.38
N LEU A 551 5.17 -35.46 -2.88
CA LEU A 551 4.20 -34.58 -2.26
C LEU A 551 4.29 -34.72 -0.74
N GLU A 552 4.38 -33.59 -0.04
CA GLU A 552 4.36 -33.55 1.42
C GLU A 552 3.31 -32.56 1.91
N SER A 553 2.52 -32.94 2.91
CA SER A 553 1.58 -32.04 3.56
C SER A 553 1.72 -32.13 5.08
N PRO A 554 1.98 -30.99 5.76
CA PRO A 554 2.04 -30.97 7.21
C PRO A 554 0.63 -30.99 7.82
N GLY A 555 0.56 -31.44 9.06
CA GLY A 555 -0.63 -31.39 9.89
C GLY A 555 -0.26 -31.45 11.36
N TRP A 556 -1.25 -31.42 12.24
CA TRP A 556 -1.03 -31.58 13.67
C TRP A 556 -2.29 -32.07 14.38
N ILE A 557 -2.11 -32.52 15.62
CA ILE A 557 -3.18 -32.77 16.58
C ILE A 557 -2.87 -31.95 17.83
N ASP A 558 -3.83 -31.14 18.24
CA ASP A 558 -3.79 -30.44 19.53
C ASP A 558 -3.94 -31.46 20.65
N TYR A 559 -2.85 -31.70 21.37
CA TYR A 559 -2.78 -32.60 22.52
C TYR A 559 -2.29 -31.83 23.76
N GLY A 560 -2.82 -30.61 23.94
CA GLY A 560 -2.49 -29.75 25.07
C GLY A 560 -1.06 -29.24 25.01
N SER A 561 -0.30 -29.40 26.09
CA SER A 561 1.10 -28.93 26.17
C SER A 561 2.09 -29.74 25.32
N THR A 562 1.66 -30.89 24.79
CA THR A 562 2.54 -31.81 24.05
C THR A 562 1.93 -32.12 22.69
N PRO A 563 1.89 -31.15 21.75
CA PRO A 563 1.27 -31.32 20.45
C PRO A 563 1.90 -32.46 19.66
N ILE A 564 1.13 -33.01 18.72
CA ILE A 564 1.60 -34.05 17.81
C ILE A 564 1.68 -33.46 16.41
N PHE A 565 2.89 -33.39 15.85
CA PHE A 565 3.12 -32.92 14.49
C PHE A 565 3.03 -34.08 13.52
N ILE A 566 2.44 -33.81 12.35
CA ILE A 566 2.15 -34.83 11.35
C ILE A 566 2.80 -34.43 10.03
N ARG A 567 3.51 -35.38 9.40
CA ARG A 567 4.00 -35.27 8.03
C ARG A 567 3.34 -36.36 7.20
N THR A 568 2.50 -36.01 6.24
CA THR A 568 1.97 -36.98 5.25
C THR A 568 2.78 -36.84 3.97
N VAL A 569 3.31 -37.95 3.45
CA VAL A 569 4.27 -37.99 2.35
C VAL A 569 3.80 -39.01 1.31
N ASN A 570 3.80 -38.62 0.03
CA ASN A 570 3.53 -39.50 -1.11
C ASN A 570 4.70 -39.43 -2.08
N LEU A 571 5.31 -40.58 -2.36
CA LEU A 571 6.34 -40.71 -3.39
C LEU A 571 5.69 -41.10 -4.71
N GLY A 572 6.24 -40.57 -5.80
CA GLY A 572 6.06 -41.13 -7.13
C GLY A 572 6.93 -42.37 -7.34
N THR A 573 7.10 -42.75 -8.61
CA THR A 573 8.00 -43.86 -8.96
C THR A 573 9.46 -43.46 -8.72
N SER A 574 10.21 -44.34 -8.07
CA SER A 574 11.64 -44.15 -7.79
C SER A 574 12.48 -45.33 -8.24
N SER A 575 13.74 -45.07 -8.61
CA SER A 575 14.72 -46.09 -8.99
C SER A 575 15.40 -46.75 -7.77
N ALA A 576 15.32 -46.09 -6.61
CA ALA A 576 15.87 -46.55 -5.34
C ALA A 576 14.98 -46.07 -4.16
N PRO A 577 15.07 -46.70 -2.98
CA PRO A 577 14.45 -46.18 -1.77
C PRO A 577 14.99 -44.78 -1.42
N LEU A 578 14.10 -43.88 -1.02
CA LEU A 578 14.46 -42.54 -0.54
C LEU A 578 14.47 -42.52 0.99
N ILE A 579 15.42 -41.79 1.57
CA ILE A 579 15.57 -41.62 3.02
C ILE A 579 15.17 -40.19 3.38
N LEU A 580 14.23 -40.07 4.33
CA LEU A 580 13.73 -38.80 4.85
C LEU A 580 14.14 -38.62 6.31
N ARG A 581 14.75 -37.49 6.65
CA ARG A 581 15.00 -37.10 8.05
C ARG A 581 13.72 -36.53 8.66
N LEU A 582 13.28 -37.09 9.79
CA LEU A 582 12.00 -36.78 10.40
C LEU A 582 12.10 -35.86 11.62
N ALA A 583 12.85 -36.29 12.63
CA ALA A 583 12.93 -35.62 13.93
C ALA A 583 14.20 -36.03 14.67
N PRO A 584 14.67 -35.24 15.65
CA PRO A 584 15.68 -35.66 16.61
C PRO A 584 15.27 -36.94 17.38
N GLU A 585 16.24 -37.75 17.82
CA GLU A 585 15.97 -39.06 18.44
C GLU A 585 15.31 -39.00 19.82
N GLU A 586 15.25 -37.82 20.43
CA GLU A 586 14.57 -37.54 21.70
C GLU A 586 13.05 -37.47 21.53
N GLU A 587 12.56 -37.26 20.31
CA GLU A 587 11.14 -37.31 19.98
C GLU A 587 10.68 -38.76 19.75
N ASN A 588 9.39 -39.04 19.98
CA ASN A 588 8.78 -40.30 19.57
C ASN A 588 8.19 -40.15 18.18
N VAL A 589 8.40 -41.16 17.33
CA VAL A 589 7.91 -41.20 15.96
C VAL A 589 7.15 -42.49 15.72
N VAL A 590 5.93 -42.38 15.20
CA VAL A 590 5.13 -43.51 14.72
C VAL A 590 4.74 -43.27 13.27
N SER A 591 4.81 -44.31 12.44
CA SER A 591 4.40 -44.25 11.03
C SER A 591 3.10 -45.02 10.79
N GLN A 592 2.29 -44.51 9.86
CA GLN A 592 1.17 -45.19 9.23
C GLN A 592 1.47 -45.29 7.72
N GLY A 593 1.19 -46.43 7.08
CA GLY A 593 1.47 -46.65 5.67
C GLY A 593 2.85 -47.27 5.39
N GLU A 594 3.38 -47.05 4.19
CA GLU A 594 4.56 -47.74 3.66
C GLU A 594 5.87 -46.99 3.99
N ALA A 595 6.42 -47.20 5.18
CA ALA A 595 7.72 -46.68 5.56
C ALA A 595 8.43 -47.57 6.59
N ALA A 596 9.76 -47.65 6.53
CA ALA A 596 10.57 -48.28 7.56
C ALA A 596 11.29 -47.20 8.40
N LEU A 597 10.99 -47.14 9.69
CA LEU A 597 11.62 -46.20 10.62
C LEU A 597 12.93 -46.76 11.17
N LYS A 598 13.97 -45.92 11.21
CA LYS A 598 15.27 -46.23 11.80
C LYS A 598 15.78 -45.04 12.60
N ARG A 599 16.71 -45.30 13.52
CA ARG A 599 17.48 -44.26 14.23
C ARG A 599 18.90 -44.26 13.70
N GLU A 600 19.36 -43.13 13.22
CA GLU A 600 20.70 -42.97 12.64
C GLU A 600 21.21 -41.55 12.84
N GLY A 601 22.47 -41.41 13.27
CA GLY A 601 23.11 -40.11 13.42
C GLY A 601 22.44 -39.15 14.42
N GLY A 602 21.72 -39.67 15.42
CA GLY A 602 20.96 -38.86 16.39
C GLY A 602 19.56 -38.44 15.92
N TYR A 603 19.07 -39.00 14.82
CA TYR A 603 17.76 -38.66 14.25
C TYR A 603 16.91 -39.90 13.95
N TRP A 604 15.60 -39.73 13.99
CA TRP A 604 14.67 -40.60 13.30
C TRP A 604 14.70 -40.34 11.80
N ILE A 605 14.85 -41.43 11.04
CA ILE A 605 14.79 -41.44 9.58
C ILE A 605 13.71 -42.41 9.10
N ALA A 606 13.12 -42.13 7.95
CA ALA A 606 12.21 -43.04 7.25
C ALA A 606 12.79 -43.43 5.90
N GLU A 607 12.87 -44.74 5.66
CA GLU A 607 13.14 -45.30 4.34
C GLU A 607 11.81 -45.59 3.63
N LEU A 608 11.64 -45.00 2.45
CA LEU A 608 10.41 -45.03 1.66
C LEU A 608 10.68 -45.69 0.30
N SER A 609 9.92 -46.74 -0.02
CA SER A 609 10.00 -47.42 -1.31
C SER A 609 9.29 -46.63 -2.42
N SER A 610 9.51 -47.03 -3.67
CA SER A 610 8.80 -46.45 -4.83
C SER A 610 7.28 -46.48 -4.63
N ASN A 611 6.61 -45.37 -4.93
CA ASN A 611 5.17 -45.15 -4.77
C ASN A 611 4.64 -45.19 -3.33
N ALA A 612 5.52 -45.16 -2.32
CA ALA A 612 5.13 -45.19 -0.93
C ALA A 612 4.20 -44.03 -0.55
N LYS A 613 3.15 -44.35 0.22
CA LYS A 613 2.33 -43.37 0.92
C LYS A 613 2.46 -43.61 2.42
N ALA A 614 2.99 -42.62 3.13
CA ALA A 614 3.26 -42.72 4.55
C ALA A 614 2.83 -41.46 5.30
N ARG A 615 2.51 -41.63 6.59
CA ARG A 615 2.24 -40.54 7.52
C ARG A 615 3.03 -40.76 8.79
N PHE A 616 3.72 -39.72 9.25
CA PHE A 616 4.55 -39.75 10.44
C PHE A 616 3.94 -38.85 11.51
N PHE A 617 3.77 -39.39 12.71
CA PHE A 617 3.33 -38.69 13.91
C PHE A 617 4.56 -38.48 14.80
N ILE A 618 4.84 -37.23 15.18
CA ILE A 618 6.08 -36.82 15.85
C ILE A 618 5.70 -36.02 17.10
N SER A 619 6.12 -36.49 18.28
CA SER A 619 5.83 -35.82 19.56
C SER A 619 6.64 -36.40 20.72
N ARG A 620 6.71 -35.67 21.84
CA ARG A 620 7.18 -36.19 23.14
C ARG A 620 6.12 -36.99 23.91
N VAL A 621 4.90 -37.12 23.37
CA VAL A 621 3.88 -38.03 23.90
C VAL A 621 4.43 -39.46 23.94
N ASP A 622 4.04 -40.25 24.94
CA ASP A 622 4.50 -41.63 25.06
C ASP A 622 4.15 -42.46 23.82
N ALA A 623 5.02 -43.40 23.46
CA ALA A 623 4.91 -44.15 22.22
C ALA A 623 3.60 -44.93 22.09
N ALA A 624 3.04 -45.44 23.19
CA ALA A 624 1.79 -46.21 23.16
C ALA A 624 0.58 -45.31 22.86
N SER A 625 0.52 -44.12 23.47
CA SER A 625 -0.50 -43.11 23.16
C SER A 625 -0.38 -42.62 21.71
N LEU A 626 0.85 -42.37 21.23
CA LEU A 626 1.11 -41.95 19.85
C LEU A 626 0.67 -43.03 18.84
N GLU A 627 0.93 -44.30 19.13
CA GLU A 627 0.47 -45.44 18.32
C GLU A 627 -1.05 -45.62 18.35
N SER A 628 -1.69 -45.38 19.50
CA SER A 628 -3.15 -45.39 19.57
C SER A 628 -3.77 -44.30 18.70
N LEU A 629 -3.22 -43.08 18.75
CA LEU A 629 -3.72 -41.93 17.99
C LEU A 629 -3.48 -42.09 16.49
N SER A 630 -2.35 -42.69 16.08
CA SER A 630 -2.08 -42.96 14.66
C SER A 630 -3.12 -43.89 14.05
N ARG A 631 -3.58 -44.89 14.80
CA ARG A 631 -4.61 -45.86 14.36
C ARG A 631 -6.00 -45.25 14.24
N THR A 632 -6.32 -44.20 15.01
CA THR A 632 -7.62 -43.52 14.97
C THR A 632 -7.68 -42.38 13.94
N THR A 633 -6.56 -42.04 13.29
CA THR A 633 -6.54 -40.98 12.28
C THR A 633 -7.02 -41.54 10.93
N GLU A 634 -8.28 -41.25 10.58
CA GLU A 634 -8.95 -41.81 9.39
C GLU A 634 -8.74 -41.02 8.09
N THR A 635 -8.01 -39.91 8.13
CA THR A 635 -7.77 -39.10 6.91
C THR A 635 -6.93 -39.86 5.89
N SER A 636 -7.31 -39.75 4.61
CA SER A 636 -6.62 -40.41 3.50
C SER A 636 -5.11 -40.10 3.51
N LEU A 637 -4.29 -41.13 3.25
CA LEU A 637 -2.86 -40.97 3.00
C LEU A 637 -2.59 -40.36 1.62
N ASP A 638 -3.56 -40.42 0.70
CA ASP A 638 -3.42 -39.91 -0.65
C ASP A 638 -3.57 -38.39 -0.70
N LEU A 639 -2.50 -37.70 -1.11
CA LEU A 639 -2.46 -36.24 -1.25
C LEU A 639 -2.87 -35.75 -2.63
N SER A 640 -2.95 -36.63 -3.64
CA SER A 640 -3.30 -36.24 -5.01
C SER A 640 -4.62 -35.47 -5.16
N PRO A 641 -5.69 -35.71 -4.37
CA PRO A 641 -6.90 -34.90 -4.47
C PRO A 641 -6.70 -33.42 -4.13
N LEU A 642 -5.63 -33.08 -3.39
CA LEU A 642 -5.32 -31.71 -2.95
C LEU A 642 -4.49 -30.93 -3.98
N THR A 643 -4.14 -31.54 -5.12
CA THR A 643 -3.33 -30.91 -6.18
C THR A 643 -4.15 -30.44 -7.38
N HIS A 644 -5.48 -30.35 -7.24
CA HIS A 644 -6.42 -30.03 -8.33
C HIS A 644 -7.19 -28.71 -8.10
N GLY A 645 -6.69 -27.86 -7.20
CA GLY A 645 -7.37 -26.65 -6.76
C GLY A 645 -8.42 -26.90 -5.67
N GLY A 646 -8.62 -25.90 -4.82
CA GLY A 646 -9.52 -25.99 -3.66
C GLY A 646 -10.79 -25.16 -3.83
N PRO A 647 -11.62 -25.06 -2.78
CA PRO A 647 -12.61 -23.99 -2.71
C PRO A 647 -11.93 -22.62 -2.66
N THR A 648 -12.52 -21.64 -3.34
CA THR A 648 -12.14 -20.23 -3.34
C THR A 648 -11.95 -19.71 -1.90
N GLN A 649 -10.78 -19.16 -1.60
CA GLN A 649 -10.39 -18.68 -0.28
C GLN A 649 -10.72 -17.19 -0.08
N TRP A 650 -10.64 -16.38 -1.14
CA TRP A 650 -10.78 -14.93 -1.08
C TRP A 650 -11.82 -14.40 -2.07
N PRO A 651 -13.10 -14.83 -1.94
CA PRO A 651 -14.17 -14.43 -2.87
C PRO A 651 -14.53 -12.94 -2.78
N GLN A 652 -14.04 -12.22 -1.77
CA GLN A 652 -14.35 -10.82 -1.55
C GLN A 652 -13.70 -9.93 -2.61
N THR A 653 -14.49 -9.00 -3.13
CA THR A 653 -13.99 -7.86 -3.92
C THR A 653 -14.09 -6.58 -3.11
N VAL A 654 -13.19 -5.64 -3.37
CA VAL A 654 -13.20 -4.30 -2.80
C VAL A 654 -13.27 -3.31 -3.94
N THR A 655 -14.10 -2.28 -3.82
CA THR A 655 -14.19 -1.25 -4.84
C THR A 655 -13.53 0.04 -4.37
N THR A 656 -12.83 0.70 -5.29
CA THR A 656 -12.39 2.09 -5.12
C THR A 656 -12.83 2.89 -6.35
N THR A 657 -12.62 4.20 -6.36
CA THR A 657 -12.96 5.07 -7.50
C THR A 657 -11.71 5.81 -7.92
N SER A 658 -11.32 5.69 -9.19
CA SER A 658 -10.19 6.45 -9.73
C SER A 658 -10.47 7.94 -9.68
N THR A 659 -9.40 8.73 -9.55
CA THR A 659 -9.52 10.19 -9.46
C THR A 659 -8.55 10.83 -10.45
N ALA A 660 -9.06 11.70 -11.32
CA ALA A 660 -8.22 12.51 -12.20
C ALA A 660 -7.54 13.61 -11.37
N HIS A 661 -6.27 13.90 -11.65
CA HIS A 661 -5.64 15.13 -11.16
C HIS A 661 -6.18 16.30 -11.98
N GLU A 662 -6.60 17.37 -11.31
CA GLU A 662 -6.97 18.62 -11.99
C GLU A 662 -5.72 19.29 -12.58
N SER A 663 -5.38 18.94 -13.83
CA SER A 663 -4.23 19.50 -14.52
C SER A 663 -4.42 19.53 -16.04
N ASP A 664 -4.50 20.73 -16.59
CA ASP A 664 -4.40 20.99 -18.04
C ASP A 664 -2.94 20.95 -18.55
N GLY A 665 -2.01 20.47 -17.72
CA GLY A 665 -0.58 20.38 -18.01
C GLY A 665 -0.22 19.35 -19.09
N PRO A 666 1.07 19.29 -19.48
CA PRO A 666 1.54 18.40 -20.54
C PRO A 666 1.51 16.91 -20.17
N PHE A 667 1.47 16.59 -18.87
CA PHE A 667 1.42 15.23 -18.33
C PHE A 667 0.35 15.11 -17.24
N PRO A 668 -0.95 15.09 -17.60
CA PRO A 668 -1.99 14.81 -16.63
C PRO A 668 -1.87 13.37 -16.11
N ALA A 669 -2.42 13.14 -14.92
CA ALA A 669 -2.35 11.86 -14.25
C ALA A 669 -3.67 11.51 -13.57
N ASP A 670 -3.94 10.21 -13.45
CA ASP A 670 -5.01 9.67 -12.62
C ASP A 670 -4.39 8.88 -11.47
N ASP A 671 -5.00 8.96 -10.29
CA ASP A 671 -4.75 8.04 -9.20
C ASP A 671 -5.73 6.87 -9.26
N PHE A 672 -5.22 5.69 -8.92
CA PHE A 672 -5.99 4.50 -8.63
C PHE A 672 -5.90 4.24 -7.12
N PRO A 673 -6.83 4.79 -6.31
CA PRO A 673 -6.78 4.61 -4.87
C PRO A 673 -6.73 3.13 -4.50
N LEU A 674 -5.74 2.78 -3.68
CA LEU A 674 -5.57 1.43 -3.19
C LEU A 674 -6.66 1.10 -2.16
N PRO A 675 -7.17 -0.14 -2.09
CA PRO A 675 -8.14 -0.57 -1.08
C PRO A 675 -7.45 -0.71 0.30
N VAL A 676 -7.11 0.43 0.92
CA VAL A 676 -6.45 0.45 2.24
C VAL A 676 -7.33 -0.17 3.32
N GLU A 677 -8.64 0.06 3.24
CA GLU A 677 -9.65 -0.69 3.96
C GLU A 677 -10.02 -1.93 3.15
N ASN A 678 -9.52 -3.09 3.56
CA ASN A 678 -9.81 -4.35 2.89
C ASN A 678 -10.01 -5.49 3.91
N PRO A 679 -10.76 -6.55 3.56
CA PRO A 679 -11.10 -7.66 4.46
C PRO A 679 -9.91 -8.44 5.02
N PHE A 680 -8.73 -8.26 4.44
CA PHE A 680 -7.52 -9.01 4.76
C PHE A 680 -6.51 -8.17 5.53
N HIS A 681 -6.86 -6.91 5.83
CA HIS A 681 -5.95 -5.92 6.41
C HIS A 681 -4.61 -5.82 5.68
N SER A 682 -4.61 -6.11 4.37
CA SER A 682 -3.42 -6.09 3.53
C SER A 682 -2.78 -4.71 3.58
N TRP A 683 -1.49 -4.67 3.90
CA TRP A 683 -0.73 -3.44 3.85
C TRP A 683 -0.37 -3.10 2.40
N MET A 684 -1.16 -2.22 1.80
CA MET A 684 -1.10 -1.91 0.37
C MET A 684 0.17 -1.14 -0.01
N ARG A 685 1.22 -1.88 -0.42
CA ARG A 685 2.53 -1.37 -0.84
C ARG A 685 2.96 -2.01 -2.16
N PRO A 686 2.49 -1.50 -3.31
CA PRO A 686 2.79 -2.07 -4.62
C PRO A 686 4.30 -2.15 -4.90
N GLY A 687 4.79 -3.36 -5.22
CA GLY A 687 6.17 -3.64 -5.62
C GLY A 687 6.35 -3.90 -7.11
N GLY A 688 5.29 -4.30 -7.81
CA GLY A 688 5.27 -4.45 -9.27
C GLY A 688 3.87 -4.73 -9.80
N PHE A 689 3.70 -4.54 -11.12
CA PHE A 689 2.44 -4.84 -11.80
C PHE A 689 2.66 -5.17 -13.28
N ASP A 690 1.67 -5.83 -13.88
CA ASP A 690 1.54 -5.98 -15.33
C ASP A 690 0.07 -6.04 -15.74
N PHE A 691 -0.23 -5.78 -17.02
CA PHE A 691 -1.60 -5.81 -17.52
C PHE A 691 -2.08 -7.24 -17.74
N THR A 692 -3.37 -7.49 -17.50
CA THR A 692 -3.99 -8.75 -17.89
C THR A 692 -3.87 -8.95 -19.40
N PRO A 693 -3.80 -10.20 -19.93
CA PRO A 693 -3.60 -10.43 -21.36
C PRO A 693 -4.69 -9.87 -22.27
N ASP A 694 -5.89 -9.60 -21.75
CA ASP A 694 -6.98 -8.94 -22.48
C ASP A 694 -6.89 -7.40 -22.43
N GLY A 695 -5.92 -6.86 -21.70
CA GLY A 695 -5.65 -5.44 -21.51
C GLY A 695 -6.62 -4.72 -20.57
N LYS A 696 -7.63 -5.39 -20.00
CA LYS A 696 -8.75 -4.73 -19.29
C LYS A 696 -8.47 -4.42 -17.81
N GLY A 697 -7.48 -5.09 -17.23
CA GLY A 697 -7.09 -4.94 -15.84
C GLY A 697 -5.58 -5.01 -15.66
N ALA A 698 -5.15 -5.00 -14.40
CA ALA A 698 -3.77 -5.24 -14.01
C ALA A 698 -3.68 -6.22 -12.85
N ILE A 699 -2.56 -6.93 -12.78
CA ILE A 699 -2.13 -7.67 -11.60
C ILE A 699 -1.11 -6.83 -10.87
N VAL A 700 -1.35 -6.54 -9.60
CA VAL A 700 -0.51 -5.70 -8.74
C VAL A 700 -0.05 -6.52 -7.55
N ALA A 701 1.26 -6.73 -7.42
CA ALA A 701 1.86 -7.43 -6.30
C ALA A 701 2.33 -6.45 -5.23
N MET A 702 2.04 -6.76 -3.97
CA MET A 702 2.42 -5.99 -2.79
C MET A 702 3.72 -6.53 -2.22
N TRP A 703 4.55 -5.66 -1.69
CA TRP A 703 5.85 -6.01 -1.09
C TRP A 703 5.74 -6.99 0.09
N ASN A 704 4.59 -7.05 0.76
CA ASN A 704 4.34 -7.99 1.86
C ASN A 704 3.79 -9.35 1.41
N GLY A 705 3.64 -9.59 0.12
CA GLY A 705 3.35 -10.93 -0.42
C GLY A 705 1.96 -11.13 -1.01
N ASP A 706 1.05 -10.17 -0.86
CA ASP A 706 -0.27 -10.21 -1.47
C ASP A 706 -0.23 -9.83 -2.95
N VAL A 707 -1.04 -10.50 -3.77
CA VAL A 707 -1.20 -10.18 -5.20
C VAL A 707 -2.68 -9.95 -5.48
N TRP A 708 -2.98 -8.84 -6.13
CA TRP A 708 -4.32 -8.39 -6.41
C TRP A 708 -4.54 -8.21 -7.91
N GLN A 709 -5.68 -8.64 -8.41
CA GLN A 709 -6.21 -8.18 -9.69
C GLN A 709 -7.00 -6.89 -9.47
N VAL A 710 -6.86 -5.93 -10.37
CA VAL A 710 -7.67 -4.71 -10.44
C VAL A 710 -8.22 -4.50 -11.83
N ASP A 711 -9.55 -4.41 -11.94
CA ASP A 711 -10.27 -4.11 -13.17
C ASP A 711 -10.73 -2.64 -13.21
N GLY A 712 -10.96 -2.11 -14.41
CA GLY A 712 -11.48 -0.74 -14.62
C GLY A 712 -10.40 0.34 -14.79
N ILE A 713 -9.12 -0.05 -14.80
CA ILE A 713 -7.99 0.89 -14.85
C ILE A 713 -7.86 1.63 -16.19
N LEU A 714 -8.45 1.10 -17.27
CA LEU A 714 -8.46 1.75 -18.58
C LEU A 714 -9.55 2.81 -18.69
N GLU A 715 -10.59 2.75 -17.86
CA GLU A 715 -11.73 3.66 -17.98
C GLU A 715 -11.32 5.11 -17.62
N PRO A 716 -11.92 6.13 -18.26
CA PRO A 716 -11.67 7.53 -17.90
C PRO A 716 -12.07 7.80 -16.45
N ALA A 717 -11.21 8.48 -15.69
CA ALA A 717 -11.54 8.86 -14.32
C ALA A 717 -12.65 9.94 -14.29
N PRO A 718 -13.59 9.90 -13.33
CA PRO A 718 -13.71 8.88 -12.28
C PRO A 718 -14.34 7.58 -12.79
N ALA A 719 -13.72 6.46 -12.46
CA ALA A 719 -14.19 5.12 -12.80
C ALA A 719 -14.13 4.18 -11.59
N THR A 720 -15.04 3.22 -11.55
CA THR A 720 -15.03 2.18 -10.51
C THR A 720 -13.89 1.20 -10.77
N LEU A 721 -13.03 1.03 -9.78
CA LEU A 721 -11.99 0.02 -9.74
C LEU A 721 -12.48 -1.15 -8.90
N THR A 722 -12.33 -2.38 -9.40
CA THR A 722 -12.69 -3.59 -8.65
C THR A 722 -11.44 -4.39 -8.36
N TRP A 723 -11.14 -4.55 -7.07
CA TRP A 723 -9.96 -5.25 -6.58
C TRP A 723 -10.36 -6.62 -6.05
N ARG A 724 -9.61 -7.66 -6.44
CA ARG A 724 -9.73 -9.02 -5.90
C ARG A 724 -8.34 -9.56 -5.56
N ARG A 725 -8.18 -10.14 -4.37
CA ARG A 725 -6.93 -10.81 -4.01
C ARG A 725 -6.87 -12.18 -4.68
N ILE A 726 -5.74 -12.49 -5.32
CA ILE A 726 -5.55 -13.75 -6.06
C ILE A 726 -4.42 -14.61 -5.48
N ALA A 727 -3.50 -14.02 -4.71
CA ALA A 727 -2.46 -14.74 -3.98
C ALA A 727 -2.07 -13.97 -2.71
N SER A 728 -1.42 -14.66 -1.78
CA SER A 728 -0.92 -14.12 -0.51
C SER A 728 0.30 -14.88 -0.03
N GLY A 729 1.13 -14.25 0.83
CA GLY A 729 2.25 -14.89 1.52
C GLY A 729 3.54 -15.05 0.70
N LEU A 730 3.66 -14.36 -0.45
CA LEU A 730 4.89 -14.39 -1.27
C LEU A 730 6.04 -13.56 -0.68
N PHE A 731 7.29 -13.89 -0.99
CA PHE A 731 8.45 -13.23 -0.39
C PHE A 731 8.88 -11.97 -1.17
N GLN A 732 8.54 -10.79 -0.64
CA GLN A 732 8.94 -9.49 -1.21
C GLN A 732 8.77 -9.38 -2.75
N PRO A 733 7.54 -9.54 -3.28
CA PRO A 733 7.27 -9.36 -4.71
C PRO A 733 7.68 -7.98 -5.21
N LEU A 734 8.58 -7.93 -6.20
CA LEU A 734 9.12 -6.67 -6.75
C LEU A 734 9.16 -6.65 -8.29
N GLY A 735 8.44 -7.60 -8.89
CA GLY A 735 8.27 -7.79 -10.33
C GLY A 735 7.04 -8.61 -10.64
N VAL A 736 6.29 -8.20 -11.67
CA VAL A 736 5.15 -8.94 -12.20
C VAL A 736 5.26 -8.93 -13.72
N LYS A 737 5.01 -10.06 -14.36
CA LYS A 737 5.05 -10.18 -15.81
C LYS A 737 4.06 -11.22 -16.32
N TYR A 738 3.24 -10.84 -17.30
CA TYR A 738 2.59 -11.82 -18.16
C TYR A 738 3.51 -12.20 -19.31
N ARG A 739 3.68 -13.50 -19.52
CA ARG A 739 4.38 -14.08 -20.67
C ARG A 739 3.54 -15.22 -21.20
N ASN A 740 3.12 -15.17 -22.46
CA ASN A 740 2.28 -16.19 -23.08
C ASN A 740 1.01 -16.54 -22.27
N ARG A 741 0.36 -15.53 -21.68
CA ARG A 741 -0.82 -15.64 -20.78
C ARG A 741 -0.56 -16.32 -19.42
N GLU A 742 0.68 -16.69 -19.13
CA GLU A 742 1.10 -17.17 -17.82
C GLU A 742 1.54 -15.99 -16.95
N LEU A 743 1.16 -16.00 -15.67
CA LEU A 743 1.46 -14.95 -14.72
C LEU A 743 2.71 -15.31 -13.89
N PHE A 744 3.74 -14.48 -13.99
CA PHE A 744 4.97 -14.62 -13.22
C PHE A 744 5.13 -13.48 -12.21
N VAL A 745 5.64 -13.82 -11.03
CA VAL A 745 5.95 -12.87 -9.96
C VAL A 745 7.38 -13.11 -9.50
N LEU A 746 8.22 -12.08 -9.56
CA LEU A 746 9.58 -12.14 -9.04
C LEU A 746 9.55 -11.89 -7.54
N CYS A 747 9.88 -12.93 -6.78
CA CYS A 747 10.04 -12.90 -5.34
C CYS A 747 11.53 -12.95 -4.98
N ARG A 748 11.86 -12.64 -3.72
CA ARG A 748 13.24 -12.66 -3.24
C ARG A 748 13.85 -14.06 -3.20
N ASP A 749 13.04 -15.11 -3.05
CA ASP A 749 13.43 -16.52 -3.00
C ASP A 749 13.41 -17.22 -4.36
N GLN A 750 12.50 -16.82 -5.24
CA GLN A 750 12.24 -17.50 -6.52
C GLN A 750 11.55 -16.59 -7.54
N LEU A 751 11.66 -16.95 -8.83
CA LEU A 751 10.68 -16.55 -9.83
C LEU A 751 9.54 -17.57 -9.78
N THR A 752 8.36 -17.13 -9.33
CA THR A 752 7.19 -18.00 -9.23
C THR A 752 6.22 -17.77 -10.38
N LYS A 753 5.55 -18.84 -10.80
CA LYS A 753 4.39 -18.79 -11.68
C LYS A 753 3.14 -19.06 -10.85
N LEU A 754 2.15 -18.18 -10.95
CA LEU A 754 0.88 -18.31 -10.24
C LEU A 754 -0.12 -19.04 -11.14
N VAL A 755 -0.61 -20.20 -10.68
CA VAL A 755 -1.49 -21.08 -11.45
C VAL A 755 -2.83 -21.24 -10.74
N ASP A 756 -3.89 -20.87 -11.45
CA ASP A 756 -5.28 -21.19 -11.12
C ASP A 756 -5.62 -22.54 -11.77
N LEU A 757 -5.87 -23.57 -10.95
CA LEU A 757 -6.08 -24.95 -11.43
C LEU A 757 -7.55 -25.26 -11.68
N ASN A 758 -8.46 -24.48 -11.08
CA ASN A 758 -9.91 -24.73 -11.10
C ASN A 758 -10.72 -23.62 -11.81
N ALA A 759 -10.05 -22.59 -12.32
CA ALA A 759 -10.60 -21.41 -12.98
C ALA A 759 -11.54 -20.57 -12.11
N ASP A 760 -11.31 -20.50 -10.79
CA ASP A 760 -12.09 -19.69 -9.86
C ASP A 760 -11.55 -18.25 -9.68
N GLY A 761 -10.41 -17.94 -10.31
CA GLY A 761 -9.74 -16.64 -10.26
C GLY A 761 -8.75 -16.48 -9.11
N GLU A 762 -8.38 -17.55 -8.41
CA GLU A 762 -7.35 -17.56 -7.36
C GLU A 762 -6.19 -18.51 -7.69
N THR A 763 -5.05 -18.29 -7.01
CA THR A 763 -3.88 -19.15 -7.19
C THR A 763 -3.98 -20.40 -6.32
N ASP A 764 -4.15 -21.55 -6.95
CA ASP A 764 -4.11 -22.87 -6.32
C ASP A 764 -2.69 -23.44 -6.23
N PHE A 765 -1.83 -23.10 -7.18
CA PHE A 765 -0.45 -23.59 -7.23
C PHE A 765 0.53 -22.44 -7.46
N VAL A 766 1.36 -22.21 -6.45
CA VAL A 766 2.51 -21.31 -6.52
C VAL A 766 3.68 -22.15 -7.04
N GLU A 767 3.82 -22.21 -8.36
CA GLU A 767 4.84 -23.00 -9.06
C GLU A 767 6.20 -22.32 -8.94
N CYS A 768 7.22 -23.08 -8.54
CA CYS A 768 8.60 -22.61 -8.50
C CYS A 768 9.22 -22.76 -9.90
N PHE A 769 9.12 -21.69 -10.70
CA PHE A 769 9.62 -21.70 -12.07
C PHE A 769 11.16 -21.68 -12.11
N ASN A 770 11.78 -20.85 -11.26
CA ASN A 770 13.23 -20.83 -11.06
C ASN A 770 13.59 -20.37 -9.64
N ASP A 771 14.55 -21.04 -9.00
CA ASP A 771 15.06 -20.71 -7.67
C ASP A 771 16.61 -20.79 -7.58
N ASP A 772 17.31 -20.62 -8.70
CA ASP A 772 18.78 -20.77 -8.72
C ASP A 772 19.49 -19.72 -7.87
N HIS A 773 18.94 -18.50 -7.79
CA HIS A 773 19.60 -17.43 -7.06
C HIS A 773 19.55 -17.70 -5.56
N GLN A 774 20.69 -17.56 -4.90
CA GLN A 774 20.81 -17.85 -3.47
C GLN A 774 20.24 -16.69 -2.65
N VAL A 775 19.75 -16.94 -1.43
CA VAL A 775 19.25 -15.91 -0.50
C VAL A 775 20.03 -15.98 0.80
N THR A 776 20.28 -14.82 1.42
CA THR A 776 20.87 -14.72 2.76
C THR A 776 19.91 -14.03 3.73
N GLU A 777 20.28 -13.97 5.01
CA GLU A 777 19.55 -13.25 6.06
C GLU A 777 19.69 -11.72 5.94
N HIS A 778 20.53 -11.24 5.03
CA HIS A 778 20.84 -9.82 4.94
C HIS A 778 19.61 -9.00 4.50
N PHE A 779 19.21 -7.99 5.27
CA PHE A 779 17.97 -7.23 4.99
C PHE A 779 17.92 -6.52 3.62
N HIS A 780 19.09 -6.26 3.02
CA HIS A 780 19.23 -5.48 1.79
C HIS A 780 19.93 -6.32 0.70
N GLU A 781 19.15 -7.07 -0.10
CA GLU A 781 19.59 -7.86 -1.27
C GLU A 781 18.40 -8.13 -2.23
N PHE A 782 17.58 -7.11 -2.48
CA PHE A 782 16.34 -7.23 -3.24
C PHE A 782 16.53 -7.78 -4.67
N ALA A 783 15.58 -8.60 -5.13
CA ALA A 783 15.41 -8.95 -6.53
C ALA A 783 14.41 -7.96 -7.16
N MET A 784 14.83 -7.16 -8.13
CA MET A 784 14.09 -6.00 -8.63
C MET A 784 13.94 -5.98 -10.16
N GLY A 785 12.76 -5.52 -10.60
CA GLY A 785 12.32 -5.52 -12.00
C GLY A 785 11.37 -6.69 -12.27
N LEU A 786 10.98 -6.87 -13.53
CA LEU A 786 10.98 -8.17 -14.24
C LEU A 786 10.71 -7.85 -15.72
N GLN A 787 11.67 -8.17 -16.58
CA GLN A 787 11.59 -7.96 -18.03
C GLN A 787 11.64 -9.30 -18.76
N THR A 788 11.15 -9.32 -20.00
CA THR A 788 11.29 -10.47 -20.91
C THR A 788 11.72 -10.02 -22.29
N ASP A 789 12.45 -10.87 -22.99
CA ASP A 789 12.70 -10.71 -24.42
C ASP A 789 11.66 -11.49 -25.27
N GLU A 790 11.85 -11.46 -26.59
CA GLU A 790 10.99 -12.15 -27.55
C GLU A 790 11.18 -13.68 -27.53
N GLU A 791 12.33 -14.18 -27.05
CA GLU A 791 12.60 -15.61 -26.87
C GLU A 791 11.94 -16.17 -25.60
N GLY A 792 11.45 -15.29 -24.73
CA GLY A 792 10.77 -15.63 -23.48
C GLY A 792 11.71 -15.76 -22.27
N ASN A 793 12.99 -15.37 -22.39
CA ASN A 793 13.90 -15.31 -21.25
C ASN A 793 13.46 -14.19 -20.29
N PHE A 794 13.78 -14.33 -19.00
CA PHE A 794 13.50 -13.30 -18.00
C PHE A 794 14.76 -12.58 -17.56
N TYR A 795 14.61 -11.29 -17.22
CA TYR A 795 15.71 -10.45 -16.74
C TYR A 795 15.31 -9.66 -15.50
N TYR A 796 16.18 -9.67 -14.49
CA TYR A 796 16.02 -8.88 -13.27
C TYR A 796 17.37 -8.61 -12.62
N ALA A 797 17.43 -7.58 -11.77
CA ALA A 797 18.64 -7.24 -11.02
C ALA A 797 18.52 -7.74 -9.59
N LYS A 798 19.61 -8.28 -9.03
CA LYS A 798 19.72 -8.60 -7.61
C LYS A 798 20.71 -7.66 -6.95
N SER A 799 20.25 -6.92 -5.95
CA SER A 799 21.06 -5.93 -5.23
C SER A 799 22.17 -6.60 -4.41
N GLY A 800 23.24 -5.86 -4.13
CA GLY A 800 24.28 -6.26 -3.20
C GLY A 800 23.88 -6.02 -1.76
N ARG A 801 24.73 -6.47 -0.83
CA ARG A 801 24.55 -6.23 0.60
C ARG A 801 24.89 -4.78 0.94
N HIS A 802 24.02 -4.15 1.71
CA HIS A 802 24.30 -2.83 2.26
C HIS A 802 25.56 -2.86 3.15
N ALA A 803 26.59 -2.10 2.77
CA ALA A 803 27.82 -1.87 3.55
C ALA A 803 28.68 -3.12 3.83
N LEU A 804 28.44 -4.23 3.14
CA LEU A 804 29.14 -5.50 3.35
C LEU A 804 29.50 -6.14 2.03
N ASP A 805 30.58 -6.92 2.02
CA ASP A 805 30.99 -7.71 0.86
C ASP A 805 29.96 -8.80 0.51
N SER A 806 29.94 -9.14 -0.77
CA SER A 806 29.20 -10.27 -1.31
C SER A 806 29.61 -11.58 -0.63
N VAL A 807 28.64 -12.47 -0.41
CA VAL A 807 28.89 -13.83 0.11
C VAL A 807 28.36 -14.92 -0.83
N VAL A 808 27.41 -14.58 -1.70
CA VAL A 808 26.85 -15.44 -2.75
C VAL A 808 27.01 -14.79 -4.14
N PRO A 809 27.02 -15.60 -5.23
CA PRO A 809 27.32 -15.11 -6.59
C PRO A 809 26.40 -14.02 -7.14
N GLN A 810 25.13 -13.99 -6.72
CA GLN A 810 24.13 -13.09 -7.28
C GLN A 810 24.05 -11.72 -6.57
N HIS A 811 24.93 -11.41 -5.62
CA HIS A 811 24.94 -10.09 -4.99
C HIS A 811 25.47 -9.01 -5.94
N GLY A 812 24.63 -8.03 -6.27
CA GLY A 812 25.04 -6.88 -7.08
C GLY A 812 25.17 -7.21 -8.58
N THR A 813 24.22 -7.98 -9.10
CA THR A 813 24.27 -8.54 -10.47
C THR A 813 23.00 -8.30 -11.27
N LEU A 814 23.12 -8.26 -12.61
CA LEU A 814 22.01 -8.42 -13.54
C LEU A 814 21.94 -9.89 -13.97
N LEU A 815 20.75 -10.49 -13.90
CA LEU A 815 20.52 -11.91 -14.14
C LEU A 815 19.64 -12.14 -15.37
N LYS A 816 19.91 -13.24 -16.08
CA LYS A 816 19.07 -13.82 -17.13
C LYS A 816 18.60 -15.20 -16.70
N VAL A 817 17.30 -15.46 -16.71
CA VAL A 817 16.72 -16.80 -16.54
C VAL A 817 16.25 -17.29 -17.91
N SER A 818 16.62 -18.52 -18.26
CA SER A 818 16.22 -19.13 -19.53
C SER A 818 14.70 -19.20 -19.68
N ALA A 819 14.21 -19.23 -20.92
CA ALA A 819 12.79 -19.26 -21.22
C ALA A 819 12.03 -20.45 -20.59
N ASP A 820 12.71 -21.55 -20.31
CA ASP A 820 12.18 -22.74 -19.64
C ASP A 820 12.40 -22.76 -18.11
N GLY A 821 13.05 -21.73 -17.55
CA GLY A 821 13.33 -21.60 -16.12
C GLY A 821 14.45 -22.51 -15.61
N SER A 822 15.11 -23.29 -16.48
CA SER A 822 16.08 -24.30 -16.08
C SER A 822 17.45 -23.76 -15.67
N LYS A 823 17.79 -22.52 -16.03
CA LYS A 823 19.11 -21.94 -15.79
C LYS A 823 19.09 -20.43 -15.60
N THR A 824 19.88 -19.97 -14.63
CA THR A 824 20.23 -18.56 -14.43
C THR A 824 21.67 -18.26 -14.86
N GLU A 825 21.87 -17.14 -15.56
CA GLU A 825 23.17 -16.59 -15.95
C GLU A 825 23.36 -15.19 -15.34
N ILE A 826 24.57 -14.91 -14.85
CA ILE A 826 24.99 -13.55 -14.46
C ILE A 826 25.48 -12.83 -15.70
N LEU A 827 24.71 -11.83 -16.15
CA LEU A 827 25.08 -11.01 -17.31
C LEU A 827 26.08 -9.92 -16.95
N ALA A 828 25.93 -9.27 -15.81
CA ALA A 828 26.76 -8.13 -15.42
C ALA A 828 26.91 -8.03 -13.90
N THR A 829 27.99 -7.39 -13.44
CA THR A 829 28.35 -7.26 -12.02
C THR A 829 28.63 -5.82 -11.61
N GLY A 830 28.79 -5.57 -10.32
CA GLY A 830 29.21 -4.28 -9.81
C GLY A 830 28.06 -3.29 -9.58
N PHE A 831 26.87 -3.78 -9.27
CA PHE A 831 25.75 -2.96 -8.81
C PHE A 831 25.65 -2.96 -7.28
N ARG A 832 25.25 -1.84 -6.68
CA ARG A 832 25.03 -1.72 -5.24
C ARG A 832 23.60 -2.10 -4.84
N ALA A 833 22.65 -1.35 -5.38
CA ALA A 833 21.24 -1.30 -5.02
C ALA A 833 20.43 -0.98 -6.30
N ALA A 834 20.51 -1.88 -7.29
CA ALA A 834 19.85 -1.69 -8.56
C ALA A 834 18.33 -1.74 -8.41
N ASN A 835 17.62 -0.70 -8.84
CA ASN A 835 16.17 -0.54 -8.62
C ASN A 835 15.37 -0.50 -9.92
N GLY A 836 15.62 -1.47 -10.79
CA GLY A 836 14.84 -1.68 -12.00
C GLY A 836 15.72 -1.99 -13.20
N VAL A 837 15.11 -2.65 -14.18
CA VAL A 837 15.77 -3.10 -15.40
C VAL A 837 14.87 -2.69 -16.56
N CYS A 838 15.46 -2.02 -17.54
CA CYS A 838 14.87 -1.79 -18.85
C CYS A 838 15.61 -2.67 -19.86
N TYR A 839 14.91 -3.55 -20.56
CA TYR A 839 15.47 -4.25 -21.72
C TYR A 839 15.22 -3.42 -22.97
N ASP A 840 16.27 -3.19 -23.77
CA ASP A 840 16.24 -2.31 -24.94
C ASP A 840 16.62 -3.04 -26.24
N GLY A 841 16.53 -4.38 -26.26
CA GLY A 841 16.90 -5.20 -27.40
C GLY A 841 18.41 -5.45 -27.52
N ASN A 842 18.79 -6.45 -28.33
CA ASN A 842 20.20 -6.78 -28.64
C ASN A 842 21.11 -6.89 -27.40
N ASP A 843 20.63 -7.59 -26.35
CA ASP A 843 21.33 -7.73 -25.06
C ASP A 843 21.81 -6.40 -24.45
N THR A 844 21.08 -5.30 -24.72
CA THR A 844 21.33 -3.99 -24.14
C THR A 844 20.26 -3.70 -23.10
N PHE A 845 20.70 -3.21 -21.94
CA PHE A 845 19.83 -2.89 -20.83
C PHE A 845 20.09 -1.48 -20.32
N PHE A 846 19.10 -0.87 -19.67
CA PHE A 846 19.33 0.25 -18.77
C PHE A 846 19.03 -0.15 -17.34
N VAL A 847 19.97 0.10 -16.44
CA VAL A 847 19.87 -0.25 -15.02
C VAL A 847 20.24 0.96 -14.19
N THR A 848 19.36 1.37 -13.29
CA THR A 848 19.66 2.38 -12.29
C THR A 848 20.35 1.75 -11.10
N ASP A 849 21.26 2.48 -10.48
CA ASP A 849 21.91 2.07 -9.24
C ASP A 849 21.98 3.25 -8.27
N GLN A 850 21.80 2.96 -6.98
CA GLN A 850 21.69 4.00 -5.95
C GLN A 850 23.02 4.31 -5.27
N GLU A 851 23.16 5.55 -4.79
CA GLU A 851 24.33 6.04 -4.06
C GLU A 851 24.67 5.16 -2.85
N GLY A 852 25.97 5.02 -2.59
CA GLY A 852 26.51 4.60 -1.31
C GLY A 852 27.93 4.08 -1.44
N PHE A 853 28.27 3.01 -0.72
CA PHE A 853 29.60 2.40 -0.77
C PHE A 853 29.98 2.04 -2.20
N TRP A 854 31.13 2.52 -2.68
CA TRP A 854 31.63 2.35 -4.06
C TRP A 854 30.77 2.94 -5.19
N THR A 855 29.67 3.63 -4.86
CA THR A 855 28.77 4.25 -5.82
C THR A 855 28.62 5.74 -5.45
N PRO A 856 29.45 6.65 -6.04
CA PRO A 856 29.56 8.06 -5.64
C PRO A 856 28.25 8.84 -5.54
N LYS A 857 27.37 8.61 -6.51
CA LYS A 857 26.03 9.19 -6.64
C LYS A 857 25.13 8.16 -7.31
N ASN A 858 23.83 8.43 -7.35
CA ASN A 858 22.93 7.59 -8.13
C ASN A 858 23.37 7.60 -9.59
N ARG A 859 23.14 6.52 -10.34
CA ARG A 859 23.60 6.42 -11.73
C ARG A 859 22.62 5.68 -12.61
N ILE A 860 22.52 6.10 -13.87
CA ILE A 860 21.87 5.33 -14.94
C ILE A 860 22.98 4.68 -15.76
N ASN A 861 22.92 3.36 -15.92
CA ASN A 861 23.88 2.59 -16.69
C ASN A 861 23.26 2.14 -18.00
N ARG A 862 24.01 2.19 -19.09
CA ARG A 862 23.75 1.36 -20.27
C ARG A 862 24.56 0.08 -20.10
N VAL A 863 23.87 -1.02 -19.86
CA VAL A 863 24.46 -2.29 -19.45
C VAL A 863 24.55 -3.24 -20.63
N LYS A 864 25.71 -3.90 -20.76
CA LYS A 864 26.00 -5.02 -21.66
C LYS A 864 26.52 -6.23 -20.88
N PRO A 865 26.31 -7.47 -21.39
CA PRO A 865 26.90 -8.67 -20.81
C PRO A 865 28.43 -8.56 -20.65
N GLY A 866 28.95 -9.09 -19.55
CA GLY A 866 30.35 -9.03 -19.14
C GLY A 866 30.79 -7.72 -18.45
N GLY A 867 29.95 -6.68 -18.43
CA GLY A 867 30.33 -5.38 -17.87
C GLY A 867 30.40 -5.34 -16.33
N PHE A 868 31.25 -4.44 -15.81
CA PHE A 868 31.35 -4.11 -14.38
C PHE A 868 30.99 -2.64 -14.12
N TYR A 869 30.05 -2.38 -13.22
CA TYR A 869 29.45 -1.04 -13.03
C TYR A 869 29.87 -0.33 -11.73
N GLY A 870 31.00 -0.74 -11.13
CA GLY A 870 31.76 0.08 -10.19
C GLY A 870 31.65 -0.30 -8.71
N ASN A 871 30.67 -1.10 -8.29
CA ASN A 871 30.56 -1.52 -6.90
C ASN A 871 31.48 -2.71 -6.57
N LEU A 872 32.51 -2.49 -5.75
CA LEU A 872 33.46 -3.55 -5.36
C LEU A 872 32.97 -4.46 -4.23
N PHE A 873 31.86 -4.12 -3.57
CA PHE A 873 31.23 -5.01 -2.57
C PHE A 873 30.24 -5.99 -3.21
N GLY A 874 29.91 -5.83 -4.50
CA GLY A 874 29.20 -6.83 -5.29
C GLY A 874 30.02 -8.11 -5.48
N TYR A 875 29.41 -9.13 -6.09
CA TYR A 875 30.13 -10.33 -6.48
C TYR A 875 30.86 -10.08 -7.80
N THR A 876 32.16 -9.87 -7.70
CA THR A 876 33.03 -9.56 -8.83
C THR A 876 34.45 -10.03 -8.55
N ASP A 877 35.22 -10.28 -9.60
CA ASP A 877 36.66 -10.53 -9.55
C ASP A 877 37.48 -9.24 -9.75
N VAL A 878 36.81 -8.11 -10.03
CA VAL A 878 37.47 -6.81 -10.17
C VAL A 878 37.92 -6.31 -8.81
N THR A 879 39.18 -5.93 -8.70
CA THR A 879 39.79 -5.40 -7.46
C THR A 879 40.34 -3.98 -7.62
N ASP A 880 40.40 -3.46 -8.85
CA ASP A 880 40.92 -2.12 -9.14
C ASP A 880 39.92 -1.03 -8.71
N PRO A 881 40.29 -0.15 -7.77
CA PRO A 881 39.44 0.95 -7.31
C PRO A 881 39.46 2.17 -8.26
N SER A 882 40.20 2.15 -9.37
CA SER A 882 40.25 3.22 -10.36
C SER A 882 38.94 3.36 -11.15
N ASP A 883 38.58 4.57 -11.58
CA ASP A 883 37.36 4.76 -12.40
C ASP A 883 37.48 4.10 -13.78
N SER A 884 38.69 3.84 -14.28
CA SER A 884 38.92 3.10 -15.53
C SER A 884 38.55 1.63 -15.46
N ALA A 885 38.38 1.06 -14.25
CA ALA A 885 37.99 -0.33 -14.08
C ALA A 885 36.49 -0.57 -14.29
N MET A 886 35.65 0.48 -14.25
CA MET A 886 34.20 0.38 -14.41
C MET A 886 33.74 0.96 -15.75
N GLU A 887 32.62 0.44 -16.24
CA GLU A 887 31.88 1.09 -17.32
C GLU A 887 31.34 2.43 -16.83
N PRO A 888 31.54 3.53 -17.59
CA PRO A 888 31.02 4.84 -17.22
C PRO A 888 29.48 4.85 -17.30
N PRO A 889 28.78 5.53 -16.38
CA PRO A 889 27.32 5.64 -16.47
C PRO A 889 26.92 6.59 -17.59
N VAL A 890 25.70 6.46 -18.10
CA VAL A 890 25.10 7.46 -18.98
C VAL A 890 25.01 8.80 -18.24
N VAL A 891 24.63 8.77 -16.96
CA VAL A 891 24.53 9.96 -16.12
C VAL A 891 24.70 9.61 -14.64
N TRP A 892 25.43 10.47 -13.93
CA TRP A 892 25.39 10.56 -12.47
C TRP A 892 24.25 11.49 -12.05
N ILE A 893 23.37 11.01 -11.17
CA ILE A 893 22.23 11.76 -10.63
C ILE A 893 22.50 12.06 -9.16
N THR A 894 22.56 13.35 -8.82
CA THR A 894 22.78 13.80 -7.45
C THR A 894 21.48 13.78 -6.65
N ASN A 895 21.60 13.63 -5.33
CA ASN A 895 20.44 13.38 -4.45
C ASN A 895 19.47 14.56 -4.35
N ASP A 896 19.96 15.77 -4.61
CA ASP A 896 19.14 16.98 -4.71
C ASP A 896 18.21 16.93 -5.93
N LYS A 897 18.61 16.24 -7.00
CA LYS A 897 17.80 16.02 -8.19
C LYS A 897 16.88 14.81 -8.06
N ASP A 898 17.47 13.65 -7.77
CA ASP A 898 16.74 12.43 -7.45
C ASP A 898 17.56 11.61 -6.46
N ARG A 899 16.98 11.37 -5.28
CA ARG A 899 17.65 10.64 -4.20
C ARG A 899 17.62 9.13 -4.38
N SER A 900 16.70 8.60 -5.16
CA SER A 900 16.52 7.15 -5.33
C SER A 900 15.81 6.91 -6.68
N PRO A 901 16.57 6.94 -7.79
CA PRO A 901 16.03 6.57 -9.09
C PRO A 901 15.66 5.09 -9.10
N ALA A 902 14.66 4.77 -9.91
CA ALA A 902 14.08 3.45 -10.00
C ALA A 902 14.07 2.96 -11.46
N GLU A 903 13.02 2.28 -11.91
CA GLU A 903 13.02 1.66 -13.23
C GLU A 903 13.10 2.70 -14.36
N ILE A 904 13.95 2.44 -15.34
CA ILE A 904 13.94 3.14 -16.62
C ILE A 904 12.86 2.53 -17.50
N VAL A 905 12.09 3.36 -18.19
CA VAL A 905 11.13 2.92 -19.20
C VAL A 905 11.36 3.63 -20.52
N ARG A 906 11.30 2.88 -21.63
CA ARG A 906 11.30 3.42 -22.98
C ARG A 906 9.88 3.86 -23.33
N VAL A 907 9.70 5.09 -23.79
CA VAL A 907 8.41 5.52 -24.36
C VAL A 907 8.21 4.76 -25.67
N ASN A 908 7.20 3.88 -25.70
CA ASN A 908 6.86 3.05 -26.87
C ASN A 908 5.41 3.29 -27.33
N SER A 909 4.98 4.55 -27.26
CA SER A 909 3.61 4.96 -27.55
C SER A 909 3.60 6.17 -28.50
N PRO A 910 3.05 6.04 -29.72
CA PRO A 910 2.88 7.17 -30.64
C PRO A 910 2.02 8.31 -30.07
N SER A 911 1.14 8.05 -29.10
CA SER A 911 0.32 9.09 -28.47
C SER A 911 1.14 10.10 -27.67
N TRP A 912 2.40 9.78 -27.35
CA TRP A 912 3.34 10.71 -26.71
C TRP A 912 4.04 11.65 -27.70
N GLY A 913 3.72 11.55 -29.00
CA GLY A 913 4.24 12.44 -30.04
C GLY A 913 5.76 12.33 -30.18
N ASN A 914 6.44 13.47 -30.16
CA ASN A 914 7.91 13.52 -30.30
C ASN A 914 8.70 13.05 -29.08
N LEU A 915 8.02 12.69 -27.99
CA LEU A 915 8.63 11.99 -26.85
C LEU A 915 8.76 10.49 -27.10
N ASN A 916 8.07 9.95 -28.11
CA ASN A 916 8.16 8.53 -28.45
C ASN A 916 9.62 8.12 -28.75
N GLY A 917 10.07 7.02 -28.15
CA GLY A 917 11.46 6.56 -28.17
C GLY A 917 12.36 7.12 -27.06
N SER A 918 11.92 8.14 -26.33
CA SER A 918 12.68 8.71 -25.20
C SER A 918 12.80 7.71 -24.04
N LEU A 919 13.83 7.88 -23.21
CA LEU A 919 13.94 7.20 -21.92
C LEU A 919 13.34 8.07 -20.82
N LEU A 920 12.58 7.43 -19.93
CA LEU A 920 12.07 8.03 -18.71
C LEU A 920 12.64 7.27 -17.50
N ASN A 921 13.15 8.00 -16.52
CA ASN A 921 13.54 7.50 -15.22
C ASN A 921 12.42 7.75 -14.22
N LEU A 922 11.89 6.67 -13.63
CA LEU A 922 10.97 6.76 -12.51
C LEU A 922 11.75 7.02 -11.21
N SER A 923 11.14 7.69 -10.25
CA SER A 923 11.78 7.96 -8.96
C SER A 923 10.98 7.41 -7.79
N TYR A 924 11.60 6.47 -7.08
CA TYR A 924 11.19 6.06 -5.74
C TYR A 924 11.37 7.22 -4.75
N GLY A 925 12.43 8.00 -4.92
CA GLY A 925 12.81 9.04 -3.97
C GLY A 925 11.87 10.24 -3.93
N THR A 926 11.36 10.66 -5.09
CA THR A 926 10.60 11.91 -5.23
C THR A 926 9.16 11.72 -5.69
N GLY A 927 8.76 10.53 -6.16
CA GLY A 927 7.45 10.32 -6.76
C GLY A 927 7.27 11.10 -8.08
N ARG A 928 8.36 11.29 -8.84
CA ARG A 928 8.39 12.06 -10.09
C ARG A 928 8.98 11.22 -11.22
N ILE A 929 8.79 11.71 -12.45
CA ILE A 929 9.33 11.13 -13.68
C ILE A 929 10.33 12.12 -14.28
N PHE A 930 11.46 11.60 -14.77
CA PHE A 930 12.51 12.40 -15.41
C PHE A 930 12.74 11.89 -16.84
N ILE A 931 12.80 12.79 -17.83
CA ILE A 931 13.31 12.44 -19.15
C ILE A 931 14.83 12.33 -19.12
N VAL A 932 15.37 11.37 -19.89
CA VAL A 932 16.81 11.08 -19.94
C VAL A 932 17.36 11.36 -21.36
N PRO A 933 17.57 12.63 -21.76
CA PRO A 933 18.24 12.95 -23.02
C PRO A 933 19.69 12.43 -22.99
N HIS A 934 20.13 11.82 -24.08
CA HIS A 934 21.45 11.18 -24.16
C HIS A 934 22.02 11.23 -25.58
N GLU A 935 23.32 11.00 -25.67
CA GLU A 935 24.08 10.88 -26.91
C GLU A 935 25.16 9.79 -26.80
N GLU A 936 25.66 9.34 -27.95
CA GLU A 936 26.83 8.49 -28.05
C GLU A 936 27.95 9.24 -28.78
N VAL A 937 29.10 9.40 -28.12
CA VAL A 937 30.29 10.06 -28.63
C VAL A 937 31.45 9.07 -28.55
N ASN A 938 32.04 8.72 -29.71
CA ASN A 938 33.15 7.75 -29.82
C ASN A 938 32.91 6.43 -29.06
N GLY A 939 31.68 5.92 -29.07
CA GLY A 939 31.32 4.68 -28.37
C GLY A 939 30.95 4.85 -26.89
N LYS A 940 31.12 6.05 -26.31
CA LYS A 940 30.73 6.36 -24.93
C LYS A 940 29.36 7.02 -24.86
N TRP A 941 28.53 6.51 -23.97
CA TRP A 941 27.20 7.03 -23.73
C TRP A 941 27.23 8.05 -22.59
N GLN A 942 26.65 9.21 -22.84
CA GLN A 942 26.53 10.30 -21.87
C GLN A 942 25.18 11.00 -22.02
N GLY A 943 24.75 11.73 -20.99
CA GLY A 943 23.46 12.39 -21.04
C GLY A 943 23.12 13.15 -19.76
N ALA A 944 21.85 13.45 -19.61
CA ALA A 944 21.30 14.17 -18.47
C ALA A 944 19.95 13.61 -18.03
N VAL A 945 19.50 14.04 -16.86
CA VAL A 945 18.11 13.89 -16.41
C VAL A 945 17.45 15.26 -16.28
N CYS A 946 16.22 15.38 -16.75
CA CYS A 946 15.37 16.55 -16.56
C CYS A 946 14.01 16.11 -16.07
N GLU A 947 13.51 16.77 -15.04
CA GLU A 947 12.19 16.46 -14.47
C GLU A 947 11.08 16.78 -15.48
N LEU A 948 10.06 15.93 -15.56
CA LEU A 948 8.85 16.24 -16.31
C LEU A 948 8.02 17.30 -15.56
N PRO A 949 7.43 18.28 -16.27
CA PRO A 949 6.50 19.28 -15.69
C PRO A 949 5.16 18.64 -15.26
N MET A 950 5.19 17.94 -14.13
CA MET A 950 4.02 17.33 -13.47
C MET A 950 4.13 17.49 -11.96
N PRO A 951 3.06 17.37 -11.16
CA PRO A 951 3.17 17.25 -9.70
C PRO A 951 3.87 15.94 -9.29
N ALA A 952 4.39 15.90 -8.07
CA ALA A 952 4.87 14.65 -7.47
C ALA A 952 3.70 13.82 -6.95
N PHE A 953 3.79 12.50 -7.07
CA PHE A 953 2.86 11.59 -6.43
C PHE A 953 3.07 11.54 -4.91
N SER A 954 2.04 11.06 -4.20
CA SER A 954 2.06 10.92 -2.74
C SER A 954 3.01 9.82 -2.24
N THR A 955 3.59 9.01 -3.13
CA THR A 955 4.58 7.99 -2.81
C THR A 955 5.67 7.89 -3.88
N GLY A 956 6.70 7.09 -3.62
CA GLY A 956 7.71 6.76 -4.63
C GLY A 956 7.13 5.88 -5.73
N ILE A 957 7.50 6.13 -6.99
CA ILE A 957 7.13 5.29 -8.12
C ILE A 957 8.34 4.49 -8.58
N MET A 958 8.23 3.16 -8.59
CA MET A 958 9.39 2.28 -8.80
C MET A 958 9.26 1.32 -9.98
N ARG A 959 8.03 1.06 -10.45
CA ARG A 959 7.77 0.26 -11.65
C ARG A 959 6.86 1.01 -12.58
N GLY A 960 7.06 0.87 -13.88
CA GLY A 960 6.17 1.44 -14.89
C GLY A 960 6.04 0.62 -16.14
N ARG A 961 4.85 0.66 -16.75
CA ARG A 961 4.51 -0.07 -17.97
C ARG A 961 3.61 0.81 -18.83
N PHE A 962 3.83 0.82 -20.14
CA PHE A 962 2.89 1.43 -21.06
C PHE A 962 1.69 0.50 -21.25
N GLY A 963 0.49 1.03 -21.08
CA GLY A 963 -0.77 0.34 -21.27
C GLY A 963 -1.19 0.28 -22.74
N PRO A 964 -2.23 -0.52 -23.05
CA PRO A 964 -2.79 -0.63 -24.40
C PRO A 964 -3.44 0.68 -24.89
N ASP A 965 -3.80 1.59 -23.98
CA ASP A 965 -4.27 2.96 -24.25
C ASP A 965 -3.12 3.93 -24.60
N GLY A 966 -1.86 3.46 -24.54
CA GLY A 966 -0.67 4.24 -24.79
C GLY A 966 -0.27 5.17 -23.64
N ALA A 967 -0.91 5.08 -22.47
CA ALA A 967 -0.54 5.80 -21.26
C ALA A 967 0.54 5.04 -20.47
N LEU A 968 1.33 5.74 -19.66
CA LEU A 968 2.30 5.16 -18.73
C LEU A 968 1.63 4.92 -17.38
N TYR A 969 1.53 3.66 -16.98
CA TYR A 969 1.06 3.27 -15.65
C TYR A 969 2.28 3.13 -14.75
N THR A 970 2.14 3.52 -13.48
CA THR A 970 3.24 3.45 -12.51
C THR A 970 2.72 2.98 -11.16
N CYS A 971 3.50 2.16 -10.47
CA CYS A 971 3.23 1.82 -9.08
C CYS A 971 4.48 1.97 -8.22
N GLY A 972 4.27 2.07 -6.92
CA GLY A 972 5.35 1.97 -5.98
C GLY A 972 4.89 2.14 -4.54
N MET A 973 5.88 2.33 -3.68
CA MET A 973 5.73 2.27 -2.25
C MET A 973 6.75 3.15 -1.56
N PHE A 974 6.60 3.25 -0.25
CA PHE A 974 7.56 3.91 0.60
C PHE A 974 7.94 3.05 1.82
N ALA A 975 9.24 2.97 2.07
CA ALA A 975 9.88 2.16 3.11
C ALA A 975 11.23 2.75 3.57
N TRP A 976 11.88 3.55 2.71
CA TRP A 976 13.21 4.14 2.88
C TRP A 976 13.21 5.67 2.90
N ALA A 977 14.35 6.30 2.65
CA ALA A 977 14.40 7.76 2.54
C ALA A 977 13.71 8.23 1.24
N GLY A 978 12.78 9.17 1.37
CA GLY A 978 11.89 9.59 0.27
C GLY A 978 11.00 10.76 0.66
N ASN A 979 10.31 11.34 -0.31
CA ASN A 979 9.38 12.47 -0.13
C ASN A 979 7.92 12.03 0.07
N ALA A 980 7.68 10.73 0.23
CA ALA A 980 6.34 10.17 0.27
C ALA A 980 5.55 10.63 1.50
N THR A 981 4.24 10.80 1.29
CA THR A 981 3.22 11.04 2.30
C THR A 981 2.27 9.85 2.46
N SER A 982 2.38 8.85 1.58
CA SER A 982 1.58 7.61 1.55
C SER A 982 2.46 6.37 1.44
N PRO A 983 2.05 5.22 2.04
CA PRO A 983 2.85 3.98 2.02
C PRO A 983 2.93 3.30 0.64
N GLY A 984 1.97 3.56 -0.24
CA GLY A 984 1.84 2.94 -1.56
C GLY A 984 1.00 3.78 -2.52
N GLY A 985 1.14 3.52 -3.82
CA GLY A 985 0.39 4.22 -4.87
C GLY A 985 0.40 3.47 -6.20
N PHE A 986 -0.66 3.70 -6.99
CA PHE A 986 -0.82 3.19 -8.35
C PHE A 986 -1.48 4.29 -9.19
N HIS A 987 -0.89 4.60 -10.34
CA HIS A 987 -1.17 5.81 -11.09
C HIS A 987 -1.13 5.55 -12.60
N ARG A 988 -1.82 6.40 -13.36
CA ARG A 988 -1.75 6.48 -14.83
C ARG A 988 -1.31 7.87 -15.23
N VAL A 989 -0.37 7.99 -16.17
CA VAL A 989 0.15 9.25 -16.72
C VAL A 989 0.02 9.22 -18.23
N TYR A 990 -0.54 10.26 -18.82
CA TYR A 990 -0.70 10.36 -20.28
C TYR A 990 -0.17 11.69 -20.80
N ARG A 991 0.01 11.78 -22.13
CA ARG A 991 0.42 13.00 -22.80
C ARG A 991 -0.80 13.91 -23.02
N GLY A 992 -0.82 15.06 -22.36
CA GLY A 992 -1.84 16.10 -22.57
C GLY A 992 -1.59 16.95 -23.82
N ASN A 993 -2.43 17.96 -24.05
CA ASN A 993 -2.30 18.85 -25.21
C ASN A 993 -1.32 20.02 -25.01
N ALA A 994 -0.98 20.36 -23.76
CA ALA A 994 -0.06 21.45 -23.48
C ALA A 994 1.38 21.11 -23.95
N PRO A 995 2.19 22.10 -24.37
CA PRO A 995 3.60 21.89 -24.70
C PRO A 995 4.38 21.33 -23.49
N ALA A 996 5.15 20.27 -23.69
CA ALA A 996 5.97 19.69 -22.63
C ALA A 996 7.22 20.54 -22.36
N ARG A 997 7.82 21.11 -23.41
CA ARG A 997 9.06 21.91 -23.35
C ARG A 997 10.16 21.22 -22.54
N VAL A 998 10.36 19.92 -22.77
CA VAL A 998 11.40 19.12 -22.11
C VAL A 998 12.55 18.82 -23.09
N PRO A 999 13.79 18.66 -22.61
CA PRO A 999 14.92 18.36 -23.48
C PRO A 999 14.83 16.93 -24.02
N LEU A 1000 14.88 16.79 -25.35
CA LEU A 1000 14.94 15.52 -26.07
C LEU A 1000 16.37 15.07 -26.32
N SER A 1001 17.29 16.01 -26.54
CA SER A 1001 18.71 15.71 -26.70
C SER A 1001 19.58 16.78 -26.05
N VAL A 1002 20.74 16.36 -25.56
CA VAL A 1002 21.81 17.24 -25.07
C VAL A 1002 23.10 16.76 -25.74
N ARG A 1003 23.79 17.67 -26.42
CA ARG A 1003 25.03 17.38 -27.14
C ARG A 1003 26.16 18.31 -26.72
N ALA A 1004 27.27 17.75 -26.28
CA ALA A 1004 28.43 18.49 -25.84
C ALA A 1004 29.53 18.49 -26.92
N PHE A 1005 30.02 19.68 -27.26
CA PHE A 1005 31.11 19.91 -28.21
C PHE A 1005 32.20 20.76 -27.57
N GLN A 1006 33.37 20.84 -28.19
CA GLN A 1006 34.38 21.80 -27.75
C GLN A 1006 33.80 23.23 -27.76
N GLY A 1007 33.80 23.86 -26.59
CA GLY A 1007 33.34 25.23 -26.38
C GLY A 1007 31.83 25.44 -26.43
N GLU A 1008 31.00 24.39 -26.50
CA GLU A 1008 29.57 24.54 -26.81
C GLU A 1008 28.72 23.36 -26.31
N ILE A 1009 27.50 23.66 -25.85
CA ILE A 1009 26.48 22.65 -25.54
C ILE A 1009 25.18 23.00 -26.27
N ARG A 1010 24.57 22.01 -26.94
CA ARG A 1010 23.29 22.13 -27.65
C ARG A 1010 22.22 21.32 -26.95
N VAL A 1011 21.07 21.93 -26.73
CA VAL A 1011 19.89 21.27 -26.14
C VAL A 1011 18.71 21.41 -27.09
N GLU A 1012 18.18 20.28 -27.55
CA GLU A 1012 16.97 20.22 -28.35
C GLU A 1012 15.77 19.95 -27.44
N PHE A 1013 14.71 20.73 -27.58
CA PHE A 1013 13.48 20.65 -26.80
C PHE A 1013 12.33 20.09 -27.63
N SER A 1014 11.39 19.44 -26.94
CA SER A 1014 10.17 18.92 -27.55
C SER A 1014 9.32 19.99 -28.23
N ASP A 1015 9.34 21.22 -27.70
CA ASP A 1015 8.50 22.32 -28.13
C ASP A 1015 9.33 23.61 -28.18
N ALA A 1016 8.81 24.63 -28.85
CA ALA A 1016 9.47 25.94 -28.91
C ALA A 1016 9.66 26.53 -27.50
N VAL A 1017 10.86 27.04 -27.22
CA VAL A 1017 11.23 27.64 -25.94
C VAL A 1017 11.64 29.11 -26.09
N SER A 1018 11.59 29.84 -24.98
CA SER A 1018 11.99 31.25 -24.88
C SER A 1018 12.76 31.51 -23.58
N PRO A 1019 13.90 30.84 -23.35
CA PRO A 1019 14.62 30.97 -22.09
C PRO A 1019 15.15 32.39 -21.92
N GLU A 1020 14.93 32.96 -20.74
CA GLU A 1020 15.42 34.30 -20.36
C GLU A 1020 16.82 34.25 -19.74
N SER A 1021 17.23 33.09 -19.23
CA SER A 1021 18.51 32.90 -18.55
C SER A 1021 19.07 31.51 -18.81
N SER A 1022 20.39 31.41 -18.68
CA SER A 1022 21.11 30.14 -18.64
C SER A 1022 22.25 30.21 -17.63
N ALA A 1023 22.56 29.08 -17.02
CA ALA A 1023 23.70 28.92 -16.13
C ALA A 1023 24.17 27.47 -16.14
N ILE A 1024 25.48 27.25 -16.01
CA ILE A 1024 26.05 25.91 -15.89
C ILE A 1024 27.01 25.87 -14.71
N LYS A 1025 26.85 24.84 -13.89
CA LYS A 1025 27.70 24.51 -12.74
C LYS A 1025 28.22 23.10 -12.92
N VAL A 1026 29.49 22.86 -12.63
CA VAL A 1026 30.16 21.57 -12.83
C VAL A 1026 30.86 21.10 -11.57
N TRP A 1027 31.03 19.79 -11.41
CA TRP A 1027 31.74 19.19 -10.28
C TRP A 1027 32.31 17.80 -10.59
N SER A 1028 33.29 17.41 -9.80
CA SER A 1028 33.87 16.06 -9.79
C SER A 1028 33.32 15.23 -8.62
N LEU A 1029 33.40 13.92 -8.78
CA LEU A 1029 32.96 12.91 -7.81
C LEU A 1029 34.11 11.95 -7.50
N LYS A 1030 34.09 11.32 -6.33
CA LYS A 1030 35.11 10.35 -5.90
C LYS A 1030 34.49 8.99 -5.61
N ARG A 1031 34.91 7.97 -6.37
CA ARG A 1031 34.61 6.56 -6.06
C ARG A 1031 35.48 6.06 -4.93
N SER A 1032 34.87 5.49 -3.90
CA SER A 1032 35.57 4.98 -2.71
C SER A 1032 34.73 4.02 -1.89
N ALA A 1033 35.36 3.36 -0.92
CA ALA A 1033 34.68 2.56 0.10
C ALA A 1033 33.89 3.41 1.13
N ASN A 1034 33.80 4.73 0.99
CA ASN A 1034 32.91 5.54 1.83
C ASN A 1034 31.52 5.63 1.21
N TYR A 1035 30.52 5.92 2.02
CA TYR A 1035 29.15 6.11 1.53
C TYR A 1035 29.04 7.39 0.70
N GLY A 1036 28.80 7.23 -0.61
CA GLY A 1036 28.56 8.34 -1.53
C GLY A 1036 29.78 9.25 -1.73
N SER A 1037 29.54 10.39 -2.36
CA SER A 1037 30.55 11.42 -2.60
C SER A 1037 29.96 12.81 -2.41
N LYS A 1038 30.71 13.69 -1.74
CA LYS A 1038 30.46 15.13 -1.88
C LYS A 1038 30.83 15.58 -3.30
N HIS A 1039 30.45 16.80 -3.66
CA HIS A 1039 30.97 17.45 -4.86
C HIS A 1039 32.38 17.98 -4.59
N TYR A 1040 33.30 17.70 -5.50
CA TYR A 1040 34.65 18.24 -5.53
C TYR A 1040 34.75 19.24 -6.67
N ASP A 1041 35.60 20.25 -6.50
CA ASP A 1041 35.88 21.26 -7.53
C ASP A 1041 34.60 21.88 -8.12
N GLU A 1042 33.57 22.09 -7.28
CA GLU A 1042 32.29 22.65 -7.72
C GLU A 1042 32.45 24.13 -8.06
N HIS A 1043 32.18 24.51 -9.32
CA HIS A 1043 32.24 25.89 -9.78
C HIS A 1043 31.33 26.13 -11.01
N ASN A 1044 31.06 27.39 -11.32
CA ASN A 1044 30.28 27.78 -12.50
C ASN A 1044 31.20 27.93 -13.73
N LEU A 1045 30.74 27.53 -14.91
CA LEU A 1045 31.41 27.87 -16.18
C LEU A 1045 30.75 29.09 -16.84
N PRO A 1046 31.52 29.98 -17.46
CA PRO A 1046 30.97 31.15 -18.14
C PRO A 1046 30.23 30.74 -19.43
N ILE A 1047 28.98 31.20 -19.56
CA ILE A 1047 28.21 31.13 -20.81
C ILE A 1047 28.36 32.48 -21.52
N THR A 1048 29.03 32.50 -22.67
CA THR A 1048 29.31 33.76 -23.40
C THR A 1048 28.24 34.12 -24.41
N SER A 1049 27.44 33.16 -24.86
CA SER A 1049 26.28 33.41 -25.72
C SER A 1049 25.24 32.29 -25.61
N MET A 1050 23.98 32.64 -25.82
CA MET A 1050 22.84 31.73 -25.95
C MET A 1050 22.09 32.09 -27.24
N THR A 1051 22.02 31.15 -28.18
CA THR A 1051 21.30 31.32 -29.45
C THR A 1051 20.19 30.28 -29.58
N LEU A 1052 19.13 30.67 -30.29
CA LEU A 1052 17.99 29.80 -30.59
C LEU A 1052 17.98 29.49 -32.09
N SER A 1053 17.59 28.27 -32.46
CA SER A 1053 17.22 27.93 -33.84
C SER A 1053 15.97 28.71 -34.29
N ASP A 1054 15.73 28.77 -35.60
CA ASP A 1054 14.59 29.47 -36.19
C ASP A 1054 13.24 28.96 -35.66
N ASP A 1055 13.11 27.65 -35.45
CA ASP A 1055 11.93 27.02 -34.85
C ASP A 1055 11.87 27.13 -33.31
N ARG A 1056 12.91 27.72 -32.71
CA ARG A 1056 13.13 27.91 -31.28
C ARG A 1056 13.12 26.62 -30.46
N LYS A 1057 13.37 25.47 -31.08
CA LYS A 1057 13.46 24.18 -30.38
C LYS A 1057 14.88 23.82 -29.97
N THR A 1058 15.90 24.42 -30.56
CA THR A 1058 17.29 24.17 -30.19
C THR A 1058 17.89 25.40 -29.52
N VAL A 1059 18.41 25.22 -28.31
CA VAL A 1059 19.23 26.21 -27.60
C VAL A 1059 20.69 25.81 -27.75
N THR A 1060 21.52 26.71 -28.28
CA THR A 1060 22.97 26.54 -28.35
C THR A 1060 23.64 27.52 -27.38
N LEU A 1061 24.43 26.99 -26.45
CA LEU A 1061 25.17 27.76 -25.46
C LEU A 1061 26.66 27.67 -25.77
N THR A 1062 27.32 28.82 -25.89
CA THR A 1062 28.79 28.87 -26.00
C THR A 1062 29.38 28.88 -24.60
N VAL A 1063 30.16 27.84 -24.28
CA VAL A 1063 30.79 27.60 -22.98
C VAL A 1063 32.27 27.31 -23.24
N PRO A 1064 33.14 28.33 -23.33
CA PRO A 1064 34.53 28.18 -23.80
C PRO A 1064 35.34 27.11 -23.04
N ASP A 1065 35.11 27.02 -21.74
CA ASP A 1065 35.84 26.13 -20.82
C ASP A 1065 35.15 24.77 -20.63
N LEU A 1066 34.20 24.39 -21.49
CA LEU A 1066 33.54 23.10 -21.41
C LEU A 1066 34.54 21.95 -21.62
N ALA A 1067 34.53 20.99 -20.70
CA ALA A 1067 35.41 19.83 -20.67
C ALA A 1067 34.64 18.60 -20.14
N PRO A 1068 35.18 17.38 -20.32
CA PRO A 1068 34.66 16.19 -19.64
C PRO A 1068 34.55 16.40 -18.13
N VAL A 1069 33.42 15.99 -17.55
CA VAL A 1069 33.11 16.17 -16.13
C VAL A 1069 32.14 15.12 -15.61
N HIS A 1070 32.29 14.72 -14.35
CA HIS A 1070 31.41 13.73 -13.72
C HIS A 1070 29.97 14.23 -13.61
N GLY A 1071 29.77 15.47 -13.19
CA GLY A 1071 28.44 16.05 -13.04
C GLY A 1071 28.39 17.52 -13.45
N TYR A 1072 27.27 17.91 -14.04
CA TYR A 1072 26.91 19.31 -14.26
C TYR A 1072 25.43 19.55 -13.95
N GLU A 1073 25.11 20.75 -13.49
CA GLU A 1073 23.77 21.32 -13.46
C GLU A 1073 23.69 22.39 -14.55
N LEU A 1074 22.84 22.17 -15.54
CA LEU A 1074 22.55 23.12 -16.61
C LEU A 1074 21.13 23.68 -16.44
N ARG A 1075 21.03 24.99 -16.26
CA ARG A 1075 19.76 25.73 -16.21
C ARG A 1075 19.53 26.42 -17.55
N ILE A 1076 18.34 26.24 -18.11
CA ILE A 1076 17.85 26.95 -19.30
C ILE A 1076 16.41 27.37 -19.00
N GLY A 1077 16.21 28.64 -18.62
CA GLY A 1077 14.94 29.11 -18.10
C GLY A 1077 14.53 28.36 -16.83
N ASP A 1078 13.33 27.76 -16.84
CA ASP A 1078 12.76 26.95 -15.76
C ASP A 1078 13.23 25.49 -15.78
N ARG A 1079 13.96 25.07 -16.83
CA ARG A 1079 14.46 23.69 -16.96
C ARG A 1079 15.83 23.55 -16.33
N VAL A 1080 15.94 22.54 -15.48
CA VAL A 1080 17.18 22.18 -14.78
C VAL A 1080 17.54 20.75 -15.14
N LEU A 1081 18.64 20.60 -15.86
CA LEU A 1081 19.22 19.33 -16.26
C LEU A 1081 20.40 19.01 -15.36
N HIS A 1082 20.49 17.76 -14.90
CA HIS A 1082 21.70 17.24 -14.26
C HIS A 1082 22.29 16.17 -15.16
N GLY A 1083 23.55 16.33 -15.57
CA GLY A 1083 24.16 15.44 -16.55
C GLY A 1083 25.63 15.16 -16.35
N THR A 1084 26.16 14.32 -17.24
CA THR A 1084 27.55 13.87 -17.26
C THR A 1084 28.11 14.06 -18.67
N ILE A 1085 29.40 14.42 -18.79
CA ILE A 1085 30.11 14.53 -20.07
C ILE A 1085 31.38 13.69 -19.96
N HIS A 1086 31.45 12.59 -20.71
CA HIS A 1086 32.67 11.78 -20.77
C HIS A 1086 33.59 12.26 -21.87
N GLU A 1087 33.02 12.66 -23.01
CA GLU A 1087 33.73 13.14 -24.18
C GLU A 1087 32.99 14.28 -24.87
N LEU A 1088 33.74 15.09 -25.60
CA LEU A 1088 33.21 16.17 -26.42
C LEU A 1088 33.18 15.72 -27.88
N GLY A 1089 32.05 15.92 -28.54
CA GLY A 1089 31.89 15.63 -29.96
C GLY A 1089 32.69 16.58 -30.86
N THR A 1090 32.94 16.13 -32.09
CA THR A 1090 33.43 16.97 -33.17
C THR A 1090 32.27 17.70 -33.84
N ARG A 1091 32.43 19.01 -34.09
CA ARG A 1091 31.39 19.88 -34.68
C ARG A 1091 31.02 19.50 -36.10
#